data_AF-C6A4M3-F1
#
_entry.id   AF-C6A4M3-F1
#
_cell.length_a   1.000
_cell.length_b   1.000
_cell.length_c   1.000
_cell.angle_alpha   90.00
_cell.angle_beta   90.00
_cell.angle_gamma   90.00
#
_symmetry.space_group_name_H-M   'P 1'
#
loop_
_entity.id
_entity.type
_entity.pdbx_description
1 polymer ?
#
loop_
_entity_poly.entity_id
_entity_poly.type
_entity_poly.pdbx_seq_one_letter_code
_entity_poly.pdbx_strand_id
1 'polypeptide(L)'
;MPRRRVSEMVKITVNGKEFEAPKDKSLIEFLREITHVPGFCYTEAFDPYGSCRLCLVQTPRGITTSCTLKPMEGLSIETLSDEIIEMRKTALELILSDHYGDCIGPCQNGCPAHSDVQGYLALIAMGRYHEAVKLMKEKYILPAVLGRVCPAFCEEECRRNLVEEPLAIRQLKRFAADYDLENGPWMPEIPPSTGKRIAVVGGGPAGLACAYYLRTMGHDVTIFDAMPHLGGMMRYGIPPYRLPKDVLDKDIATVINTGIEVKTNTALGKDIALEELREQYDAVFLGVGAWKSRKMGIEGEDLDGVIHGTEFLRKVNMGEKVELGKRVIVVGGGNTAMDVARTALRLGADVTVVYRRSKSEMPANSREVEEAEEEGVKFMFLTNPVKIIGKEKVEEVELIKMKLGEPDASGRRRPMPIEGSEFRVKVDNVILAIGQYCDEEFLRTIGIEAKRGRVLVDEVTLQTNKEGVFAGGDLVLGPSTVIESIATGRRAAIMIDLYLKGKLEKAREVLLDPSKHIEEVIYDEDLYRVLFDLRPYNHWKKVTEKDYEHVERKPRVKVKLLDPEIRKSNFKEVEPTMDEETVLTEAQRCMSCGCMEVFRCKLREYATLYDAKQDAFVGEQNKFEIDETHPNVVLDNNKCVLCGQCVNFTHEIAREGIVDYLFRGFKTYIGPQLGERLEDQKGVFIGELTDICPVGAITEKLPFVKPGPWKTQPVKTVCNGCSFACEMNIEVYNDILVRASSRKDSWNGYICDYCRFERPWAQDIAQPILKGNAVSWEDAEKFLEEKECALILTPSLTNEEIMFLKELAERKGIPIGSTIDGEGSTATLEDIRNAKRVLLKVNIEKYPLLKLLLKGKEIVEEGYEVAIIEGPAEPMDVPTLILHDGVNATGLIKAGVTGIPEAKAYVVIGNSPAISKLKGEYLILPSGLWAEKEGTVTNAFGMDLKVKKARKAHYDVKSLFNF
;
A
#
# COMPACT_ATOMS: atom_id res chain seq x y z
N MET A 1 31.74 -13.29 -15.33
CA MET A 1 32.31 -13.28 -13.97
C MET A 1 33.65 -13.96 -14.11
N PRO A 2 34.78 -13.33 -13.78
CA PRO A 2 36.06 -14.02 -13.89
C PRO A 2 35.99 -15.28 -13.03
N ARG A 3 36.51 -16.41 -13.53
CA ARG A 3 36.58 -17.69 -12.81
C ARG A 3 37.00 -17.42 -11.37
N ARG A 4 36.08 -17.63 -10.41
CA ARG A 4 36.38 -17.54 -8.97
C ARG A 4 37.63 -18.37 -8.74
N ARG A 5 38.75 -17.72 -8.35
CA ARG A 5 39.80 -18.45 -7.64
C ARG A 5 39.09 -19.16 -6.49
N VAL A 6 39.34 -20.45 -6.32
CA VAL A 6 38.82 -21.17 -5.16
C VAL A 6 39.37 -20.44 -3.95
N SER A 7 38.51 -19.70 -3.25
CA SER A 7 38.91 -18.93 -2.08
C SER A 7 39.35 -19.92 -1.01
N GLU A 8 40.46 -19.60 -0.34
CA GLU A 8 40.87 -20.34 0.84
C GLU A 8 39.76 -20.18 1.88
N MET A 9 39.12 -21.30 2.24
CA MET A 9 38.08 -21.32 3.27
C MET A 9 38.76 -21.38 4.64
N VAL A 10 38.28 -20.58 5.58
CA VAL A 10 38.72 -20.57 6.98
C VAL A 10 37.55 -20.89 7.89
N LYS A 11 37.82 -21.55 9.02
CA LYS A 11 36.79 -21.87 10.01
C LYS A 11 36.60 -20.70 10.96
N ILE A 12 35.36 -20.28 11.13
CA ILE A 12 34.96 -19.22 12.06
C ILE A 12 33.76 -19.67 12.90
N THR A 13 33.60 -19.10 14.08
CA THR A 13 32.46 -19.36 14.98
C THR A 13 31.57 -18.13 15.02
N VAL A 14 30.29 -18.27 14.66
CA VAL A 14 29.29 -17.20 14.67
C VAL A 14 28.16 -17.60 15.59
N ASN A 15 27.90 -16.80 16.63
CA ASN A 15 26.86 -17.07 17.64
C ASN A 15 26.96 -18.50 18.21
N GLY A 16 28.19 -18.97 18.46
CA GLY A 16 28.48 -20.30 19.00
C GLY A 16 28.43 -21.46 18.00
N LYS A 17 28.13 -21.21 16.71
CA LYS A 17 28.12 -22.23 15.64
C LYS A 17 29.31 -22.06 14.70
N GLU A 18 29.94 -23.17 14.31
CA GLU A 18 31.06 -23.16 13.36
C GLU A 18 30.58 -23.09 11.91
N PHE A 19 31.28 -22.30 11.09
CA PHE A 19 31.06 -22.18 9.66
C PHE A 19 32.39 -22.07 8.89
N GLU A 20 32.35 -22.41 7.60
CA GLU A 20 33.45 -22.17 6.67
C GLU A 20 33.19 -20.88 5.88
N ALA A 21 34.13 -19.93 5.95
CA ALA A 21 34.02 -18.63 5.32
C ALA A 21 35.19 -18.36 4.34
N PRO A 22 34.93 -17.72 3.19
CA PRO A 22 35.97 -17.37 2.23
C PRO A 22 36.86 -16.24 2.76
N LYS A 23 38.16 -16.50 2.90
CA LYS A 23 39.16 -15.59 3.51
C LYS A 23 39.40 -14.30 2.73
N ASP A 24 39.13 -14.30 1.43
CA ASP A 24 39.35 -13.15 0.56
C ASP A 24 38.22 -12.12 0.60
N LYS A 25 37.04 -12.50 1.10
CA LYS A 25 35.86 -11.63 1.20
C LYS A 25 35.85 -10.79 2.48
N SER A 26 35.06 -9.72 2.45
CA SER A 26 34.68 -9.01 3.67
C SER A 26 33.79 -9.90 4.54
N LEU A 27 33.97 -9.85 5.86
CA LEU A 27 33.19 -10.65 6.81
C LEU A 27 31.70 -10.32 6.74
N ILE A 28 31.31 -9.08 6.46
CA ILE A 28 29.88 -8.71 6.35
C ILE A 28 29.16 -9.45 5.22
N GLU A 29 29.84 -9.75 4.09
CA GLU A 29 29.23 -10.51 2.99
C GLU A 29 28.82 -11.89 3.48
N PHE A 30 29.78 -12.59 4.09
CA PHE A 30 29.55 -13.91 4.64
C PHE A 30 28.48 -13.89 5.74
N LEU A 31 28.54 -12.92 6.66
CA LEU A 31 27.58 -12.85 7.76
C LEU A 31 26.15 -12.65 7.28
N ARG A 32 25.92 -11.84 6.25
CA ARG A 32 24.57 -11.61 5.70
C ARG A 32 23.96 -12.84 5.02
N GLU A 33 24.77 -13.85 4.70
CA GLU A 33 24.28 -15.14 4.19
C GLU A 33 23.73 -16.03 5.32
N ILE A 34 24.18 -15.83 6.57
CA ILE A 34 23.90 -16.76 7.69
C ILE A 34 23.21 -16.13 8.90
N THR A 35 23.23 -14.80 9.05
CA THR A 35 22.64 -14.08 10.19
C THR A 35 22.32 -12.61 9.83
N HIS A 36 21.61 -11.91 10.72
CA HIS A 36 21.29 -10.51 10.52
C HIS A 36 22.46 -9.58 10.86
N VAL A 37 22.98 -8.89 9.84
CA VAL A 37 23.92 -7.77 10.01
C VAL A 37 23.50 -6.58 9.14
N PRO A 38 22.97 -5.50 9.75
CA PRO A 38 22.48 -4.34 9.00
C PRO A 38 23.65 -3.48 8.48
N GLY A 39 23.35 -2.59 7.55
CA GLY A 39 24.34 -1.64 7.04
C GLY A 39 23.87 -0.90 5.79
N PHE A 40 24.10 0.43 5.78
CA PHE A 40 23.77 1.30 4.66
C PHE A 40 24.96 1.60 3.75
N CYS A 41 26.17 1.75 4.26
CA CYS A 41 27.30 2.24 3.45
C CYS A 41 28.03 1.15 2.64
N TYR A 42 27.76 -0.12 2.95
CA TYR A 42 28.50 -1.24 2.37
C TYR A 42 27.73 -1.94 1.23
N THR A 43 28.44 -2.14 0.12
CA THR A 43 28.05 -3.00 -1.00
C THR A 43 29.29 -3.74 -1.52
N GLU A 44 29.11 -4.90 -2.16
CA GLU A 44 30.23 -5.70 -2.72
C GLU A 44 31.09 -4.94 -3.75
N ALA A 45 30.55 -3.87 -4.34
CA ALA A 45 31.23 -3.12 -5.39
C ALA A 45 32.28 -2.12 -4.89
N PHE A 46 32.37 -1.85 -3.58
CA PHE A 46 33.21 -0.80 -3.01
C PHE A 46 34.01 -1.26 -1.80
N ASP A 47 35.16 -0.61 -1.59
CA ASP A 47 35.95 -0.82 -0.39
C ASP A 47 35.20 -0.34 0.87
N PRO A 48 35.15 -1.16 1.92
CA PRO A 48 34.44 -0.84 3.15
C PRO A 48 35.19 0.21 3.98
N TYR A 49 34.48 1.22 4.48
CA TYR A 49 35.03 2.22 5.41
C TYR A 49 34.23 2.38 6.71
N GLY A 50 33.14 1.63 6.87
CA GLY A 50 32.44 1.46 8.15
C GLY A 50 31.73 2.70 8.71
N SER A 51 31.35 3.68 7.88
CA SER A 51 30.80 4.97 8.36
C SER A 51 29.48 4.84 9.12
N CYS A 52 28.55 4.01 8.66
CA CYS A 52 27.21 3.92 9.26
C CYS A 52 27.17 3.22 10.62
N ARG A 53 28.25 2.52 11.02
CA ARG A 53 28.36 1.79 12.30
C ARG A 53 27.22 0.80 12.61
N LEU A 54 26.49 0.31 11.60
CA LEU A 54 25.43 -0.69 11.82
C LEU A 54 25.94 -2.13 11.75
N CYS A 55 27.02 -2.38 11.01
CA CYS A 55 27.56 -3.73 10.82
C CYS A 55 28.45 -4.22 11.99
N LEU A 56 28.22 -3.69 13.20
CA LEU A 56 29.02 -4.00 14.39
C LEU A 56 28.88 -5.47 14.77
N VAL A 57 29.99 -6.08 15.15
CA VAL A 57 30.07 -7.45 15.67
C VAL A 57 30.99 -7.47 16.88
N GLN A 58 30.67 -8.30 17.85
CA GLN A 58 31.54 -8.54 19.00
C GLN A 58 32.58 -9.58 18.62
N THR A 59 33.86 -9.30 18.92
CA THR A 59 34.96 -10.26 18.82
C THR A 59 35.62 -10.44 20.20
N PRO A 60 36.49 -11.43 20.40
CA PRO A 60 37.30 -11.53 21.62
C PRO A 60 38.18 -10.31 21.90
N ARG A 61 38.46 -9.48 20.89
CA ARG A 61 39.25 -8.24 21.02
C ARG A 61 38.39 -6.99 21.23
N GLY A 62 37.06 -7.14 21.32
CA GLY A 62 36.10 -6.04 21.43
C GLY A 62 35.20 -5.90 20.20
N ILE A 63 34.37 -4.86 20.21
CA ILE A 63 33.38 -4.56 19.18
C ILE A 63 34.05 -3.87 17.99
N THR A 64 33.77 -4.35 16.78
CA THR A 64 34.33 -3.79 15.55
C THR A 64 33.34 -3.90 14.38
N THR A 65 33.66 -3.27 13.25
CA THR A 65 32.84 -3.32 12.03
C THR A 65 33.17 -4.55 11.20
N SER A 66 32.16 -5.39 10.94
CA SER A 66 32.32 -6.58 10.09
C SER A 66 32.65 -6.23 8.64
N CYS A 67 32.25 -5.07 8.13
CA CYS A 67 32.57 -4.69 6.75
C CYS A 67 34.07 -4.49 6.52
N THR A 68 34.82 -4.02 7.51
CA THR A 68 36.28 -3.81 7.40
C THR A 68 37.11 -5.00 7.89
N LEU A 69 36.46 -6.05 8.39
CA LEU A 69 37.10 -7.26 8.89
C LEU A 69 37.07 -8.35 7.81
N LYS A 70 38.08 -9.22 7.79
CA LYS A 70 38.10 -10.41 6.94
C LYS A 70 37.95 -11.67 7.81
N PRO A 71 37.33 -12.75 7.29
CA PRO A 71 37.36 -14.05 7.95
C PRO A 71 38.80 -14.51 8.20
N MET A 72 39.06 -15.04 9.38
CA MET A 72 40.36 -15.59 9.79
C MET A 72 40.14 -16.88 10.57
N GLU A 73 41.05 -17.84 10.45
CA GLU A 73 40.95 -19.12 11.16
C GLU A 73 40.77 -18.93 12.67
N GLY A 74 39.75 -19.57 13.23
CA GLY A 74 39.41 -19.50 14.66
C GLY A 74 38.76 -18.18 15.10
N LEU A 75 38.35 -17.30 14.17
CA LEU A 75 37.63 -16.07 14.51
C LEU A 75 36.27 -16.41 15.12
N SER A 76 36.04 -15.99 16.37
CA SER A 76 34.74 -16.10 17.04
C SER A 76 34.04 -14.75 17.05
N ILE A 77 32.74 -14.73 16.75
CA ILE A 77 31.93 -13.51 16.71
C ILE A 77 30.53 -13.70 17.26
N GLU A 78 30.00 -12.64 17.87
CA GLU A 78 28.58 -12.52 18.20
C GLU A 78 27.97 -11.34 17.44
N THR A 79 26.79 -11.54 16.84
CA THR A 79 26.14 -10.56 15.97
C THR A 79 24.91 -9.90 16.58
N LEU A 80 24.37 -10.47 17.67
CA LEU A 80 23.10 -10.08 18.28
C LEU A 80 23.15 -10.11 19.82
N SER A 81 24.32 -9.84 20.41
CA SER A 81 24.39 -9.61 21.87
C SER A 81 23.67 -8.32 22.24
N ASP A 82 23.22 -8.21 23.49
CA ASP A 82 22.51 -7.02 24.01
C ASP A 82 23.30 -5.73 23.79
N GLU A 83 24.62 -5.77 24.00
CA GLU A 83 25.51 -4.63 23.77
C GLU A 83 25.55 -4.23 22.28
N ILE A 84 25.61 -5.20 21.37
CA ILE A 84 25.60 -4.94 19.92
C ILE A 84 24.27 -4.37 19.46
N ILE A 85 23.16 -4.90 19.96
CA ILE A 85 21.81 -4.40 19.65
C ILE A 85 21.67 -2.95 20.10
N GLU A 86 22.08 -2.63 21.32
CA GLU A 86 22.01 -1.28 21.87
C GLU A 86 22.91 -0.29 21.13
N MET A 87 24.12 -0.69 20.75
CA MET A 87 25.02 0.15 19.94
C MET A 87 24.44 0.41 18.54
N ARG A 88 23.84 -0.60 17.90
CA ARG A 88 23.19 -0.43 16.59
C ARG A 88 21.96 0.46 16.70
N LYS A 89 21.15 0.29 17.76
CA LYS A 89 20.02 1.16 18.07
C LYS A 89 20.47 2.60 18.24
N THR A 90 21.49 2.85 19.07
CA THR A 90 22.08 4.18 19.25
C THR A 90 22.55 4.79 17.93
N ALA A 91 23.22 4.01 17.07
CA ALA A 91 23.64 4.48 15.75
C ALA A 91 22.45 4.83 14.84
N LEU A 92 21.37 4.04 14.86
CA LEU A 92 20.12 4.36 14.15
C LEU A 92 19.48 5.64 14.68
N GLU A 93 19.39 5.80 16.00
CA GLU A 93 18.79 6.97 16.64
C GLU A 93 19.55 8.26 16.33
N LEU A 94 20.88 8.21 16.27
CA LEU A 94 21.72 9.33 15.81
C LEU A 94 21.54 9.65 14.32
N ILE A 95 21.31 8.64 13.47
CA ILE A 95 20.97 8.87 12.06
C ILE A 95 19.56 9.47 11.93
N LEU A 96 18.62 8.98 12.73
CA LEU A 96 17.22 9.41 12.72
C LEU A 96 17.04 10.83 13.28
N SER A 97 17.89 11.26 14.21
CA SER A 97 17.77 12.59 14.82
C SER A 97 17.81 13.72 13.78
N ASP A 98 18.58 13.56 12.70
CA ASP A 98 18.66 14.54 11.59
C ASP A 98 17.68 14.24 10.43
N HIS A 99 17.02 13.08 10.44
CA HIS A 99 16.10 12.69 9.37
C HIS A 99 14.83 13.53 9.41
N TYR A 100 14.56 14.33 8.37
CA TYR A 100 13.43 15.24 8.27
C TYR A 100 12.50 14.86 7.09
N GLY A 101 11.89 13.67 7.21
CA GLY A 101 10.99 13.02 6.23
C GLY A 101 9.59 12.77 6.81
N ASP A 102 8.61 12.39 6.00
CA ASP A 102 7.41 11.68 6.51
C ASP A 102 7.47 10.25 6.03
N CYS A 103 7.35 9.27 6.94
CA CYS A 103 7.30 7.87 6.51
C CYS A 103 5.98 7.55 5.80
N ILE A 104 4.87 7.88 6.44
CA ILE A 104 3.50 7.65 5.94
C ILE A 104 2.72 8.95 5.99
N GLY A 105 1.68 9.06 5.15
CA GLY A 105 0.79 10.21 5.18
C GLY A 105 0.09 10.34 6.55
N PRO A 106 -0.08 11.55 7.10
CA PRO A 106 -0.76 11.75 8.39
C PRO A 106 -2.22 11.28 8.35
N CYS A 107 -2.87 11.31 7.18
CA CYS A 107 -4.19 10.74 6.97
C CYS A 107 -4.25 9.20 7.20
N GLN A 108 -3.16 8.48 6.91
CA GLN A 108 -3.04 7.05 7.24
C GLN A 108 -2.85 6.85 8.75
N ASN A 109 -2.09 7.72 9.42
CA ASN A 109 -1.94 7.67 10.87
C ASN A 109 -3.24 7.96 11.62
N GLY A 110 -4.00 8.98 11.17
CA GLY A 110 -5.29 9.33 11.75
C GLY A 110 -6.38 8.27 11.54
N CYS A 111 -6.25 7.40 10.54
CA CYS A 111 -7.19 6.30 10.34
C CYS A 111 -6.99 5.21 11.40
N PRO A 112 -8.00 4.83 12.21
CA PRO A 112 -7.84 3.76 13.21
C PRO A 112 -7.47 2.39 12.64
N ALA A 113 -7.76 2.15 11.35
CA ALA A 113 -7.35 0.93 10.65
C ALA A 113 -5.99 1.05 9.93
N HIS A 114 -5.33 2.21 10.00
CA HIS A 114 -4.07 2.52 9.31
C HIS A 114 -4.11 2.24 7.79
N SER A 115 -5.25 2.59 7.16
CA SER A 115 -5.45 2.45 5.72
C SER A 115 -4.53 3.34 4.91
N ASP A 116 -3.99 2.81 3.82
CA ASP A 116 -3.16 3.58 2.87
C ASP A 116 -4.02 4.56 2.05
N VAL A 117 -4.34 5.70 2.66
CA VAL A 117 -5.11 6.78 2.06
C VAL A 117 -4.43 7.34 0.82
N GLN A 118 -3.12 7.54 0.87
CA GLN A 118 -2.38 8.08 -0.26
C GLN A 118 -2.43 7.13 -1.46
N GLY A 119 -2.24 5.83 -1.23
CA GLY A 119 -2.26 4.80 -2.26
C GLY A 119 -3.61 4.64 -2.93
N TYR A 120 -4.72 4.57 -2.18
CA TYR A 120 -6.04 4.41 -2.82
C TYR A 120 -6.53 5.69 -3.48
N LEU A 121 -6.17 6.88 -2.99
CA LEU A 121 -6.50 8.13 -3.65
C LEU A 121 -5.76 8.28 -4.99
N ALA A 122 -4.52 7.81 -5.06
CA ALA A 122 -3.77 7.74 -6.32
C ALA A 122 -4.46 6.81 -7.33
N LEU A 123 -5.00 5.66 -6.88
CA LEU A 123 -5.78 4.76 -7.74
C LEU A 123 -7.10 5.39 -8.20
N ILE A 124 -7.81 6.07 -7.31
CA ILE A 124 -9.03 6.83 -7.64
C ILE A 124 -8.71 7.91 -8.67
N ALA A 125 -7.62 8.67 -8.51
CA ALA A 125 -7.20 9.70 -9.47
C ALA A 125 -6.87 9.15 -10.87
N MET A 126 -6.64 7.84 -11.01
CA MET A 126 -6.42 7.13 -12.27
C MET A 126 -7.66 6.38 -12.78
N GLY A 127 -8.83 6.53 -12.15
CA GLY A 127 -10.05 5.81 -12.52
C GLY A 127 -10.04 4.31 -12.15
N ARG A 128 -9.10 3.88 -11.29
CA ARG A 128 -8.92 2.47 -10.90
C ARG A 128 -9.65 2.13 -9.62
N TYR A 129 -10.98 2.15 -9.68
CA TYR A 129 -11.84 2.04 -8.50
C TYR A 129 -11.82 0.65 -7.85
N HIS A 130 -11.81 -0.42 -8.65
CA HIS A 130 -11.69 -1.80 -8.14
C HIS A 130 -10.37 -2.00 -7.38
N GLU A 131 -9.25 -1.54 -7.93
CA GLU A 131 -7.94 -1.63 -7.28
C GLU A 131 -7.86 -0.74 -6.03
N ALA A 132 -8.54 0.41 -6.03
CA ALA A 132 -8.66 1.25 -4.84
C ALA A 132 -9.43 0.51 -3.74
N VAL A 133 -10.56 -0.12 -4.04
CA VAL A 133 -11.35 -0.92 -3.09
C VAL A 133 -10.57 -2.14 -2.60
N LYS A 134 -9.83 -2.83 -3.49
CA LYS A 134 -8.91 -3.91 -3.10
C LYS A 134 -7.90 -3.44 -2.05
N LEU A 135 -7.25 -2.29 -2.27
CA LEU A 135 -6.29 -1.71 -1.33
C LEU A 135 -6.94 -1.32 0.01
N MET A 136 -8.15 -0.78 -0.02
CA MET A 136 -8.93 -0.49 1.19
C MET A 136 -9.21 -1.78 2.00
N LYS A 137 -9.58 -2.86 1.31
CA LYS A 137 -9.91 -4.17 1.91
C LYS A 137 -8.73 -4.86 2.60
N GLU A 138 -7.49 -4.44 2.35
CA GLU A 138 -6.33 -4.88 3.14
C GLU A 138 -6.42 -4.45 4.62
N LYS A 139 -7.15 -3.36 4.91
CA LYS A 139 -7.25 -2.74 6.25
C LYS A 139 -8.66 -2.65 6.81
N TYR A 140 -9.70 -2.57 5.97
CA TYR A 140 -11.10 -2.63 6.41
C TYR A 140 -12.06 -3.19 5.36
N ILE A 141 -13.14 -3.82 5.82
CA ILE A 141 -13.99 -4.69 4.98
C ILE A 141 -15.23 -4.03 4.34
N LEU A 142 -15.67 -2.87 4.84
CA LEU A 142 -16.96 -2.25 4.43
C LEU A 142 -16.74 -0.82 3.90
N PRO A 143 -16.09 -0.65 2.73
CA PRO A 143 -15.78 0.66 2.20
C PRO A 143 -17.04 1.49 1.88
N ALA A 144 -18.14 0.88 1.41
CA ALA A 144 -19.36 1.61 1.06
C ALA A 144 -20.10 2.11 2.31
N VAL A 145 -20.12 1.31 3.38
CA VAL A 145 -20.62 1.73 4.70
C VAL A 145 -19.75 2.86 5.26
N LEU A 146 -18.43 2.69 5.26
CA LEU A 146 -17.50 3.68 5.81
C LEU A 146 -17.50 4.99 5.01
N GLY A 147 -17.77 4.96 3.71
CA GLY A 147 -17.99 6.15 2.88
C GLY A 147 -19.20 7.00 3.33
N ARG A 148 -20.10 6.44 4.15
CA ARG A 148 -21.31 7.12 4.66
C ARG A 148 -21.18 7.51 6.12
N VAL A 149 -20.70 6.60 6.97
CA VAL A 149 -20.80 6.75 8.44
C VAL A 149 -19.48 7.06 9.14
N CYS A 150 -18.34 6.99 8.43
CA CYS A 150 -17.04 7.29 9.03
C CYS A 150 -16.99 8.76 9.49
N PRO A 151 -16.45 9.06 10.69
CA PRO A 151 -16.17 10.44 11.12
C PRO A 151 -15.08 11.15 10.30
N ALA A 152 -14.35 10.40 9.47
CA ALA A 152 -13.28 10.92 8.62
C ALA A 152 -12.07 11.49 9.38
N PHE A 153 -11.58 10.78 10.40
CA PHE A 153 -10.33 11.10 11.13
C PHE A 153 -9.13 11.41 10.21
N CYS A 154 -9.07 10.75 9.04
CA CYS A 154 -8.04 11.00 8.04
C CYS A 154 -8.09 12.41 7.42
N GLU A 155 -9.26 13.06 7.42
CA GLU A 155 -9.44 14.44 6.93
C GLU A 155 -9.01 15.47 7.98
N GLU A 156 -9.14 15.16 9.27
CA GLU A 156 -8.65 16.01 10.37
C GLU A 156 -7.12 16.11 10.34
N GLU A 157 -6.44 14.98 10.11
CA GLU A 157 -4.98 14.89 9.98
C GLU A 157 -4.46 15.30 8.59
N CYS A 158 -5.33 15.69 7.65
CA CYS A 158 -4.92 16.00 6.29
C CYS A 158 -4.07 17.28 6.25
N ARG A 159 -2.87 17.21 5.67
CA ARG A 159 -1.98 18.37 5.54
C ARG A 159 -2.51 19.51 4.67
N ARG A 160 -3.55 19.27 3.86
CA ARG A 160 -4.22 20.38 3.18
C ARG A 160 -4.85 21.37 4.15
N ASN A 161 -5.13 20.98 5.41
CA ASN A 161 -5.57 21.92 6.46
C ASN A 161 -4.57 23.07 6.73
N LEU A 162 -3.29 22.92 6.33
CA LEU A 162 -2.27 23.97 6.42
C LEU A 162 -2.23 24.88 5.18
N VAL A 163 -3.04 24.57 4.17
CA VAL A 163 -3.15 25.32 2.92
C VAL A 163 -4.55 25.91 2.80
N GLU A 164 -5.58 25.08 3.03
CA GLU A 164 -7.01 25.34 2.84
C GLU A 164 -7.89 24.22 3.46
N GLU A 165 -9.06 23.91 2.87
CA GLU A 165 -9.90 22.77 3.29
C GLU A 165 -9.29 21.40 2.89
N PRO A 166 -9.50 20.34 3.70
CA PRO A 166 -8.91 19.03 3.46
C PRO A 166 -9.49 18.36 2.21
N LEU A 167 -8.93 17.20 1.85
CA LEU A 167 -9.56 16.35 0.83
C LEU A 167 -10.89 15.77 1.33
N ALA A 168 -11.83 15.58 0.42
CA ALA A 168 -13.08 14.86 0.65
C ALA A 168 -12.89 13.34 0.65
N ILE A 169 -11.93 12.84 1.46
CA ILE A 169 -11.48 11.44 1.49
C ILE A 169 -12.65 10.47 1.69
N ARG A 170 -13.58 10.80 2.58
CA ARG A 170 -14.75 9.95 2.85
C ARG A 170 -15.66 9.86 1.63
N GLN A 171 -15.88 10.96 0.91
CA GLN A 171 -16.68 10.99 -0.31
C GLN A 171 -15.99 10.28 -1.49
N LEU A 172 -14.67 10.43 -1.63
CA LEU A 172 -13.89 9.70 -2.63
C LEU A 172 -13.95 8.19 -2.40
N LYS A 173 -13.81 7.76 -1.14
CA LYS A 173 -14.01 6.36 -0.73
C LYS A 173 -15.40 5.86 -1.08
N ARG A 174 -16.43 6.65 -0.76
CA ARG A 174 -17.82 6.31 -1.06
C ARG A 174 -18.01 6.05 -2.55
N PHE A 175 -17.56 6.98 -3.40
CA PHE A 175 -17.69 6.83 -4.85
C PHE A 175 -17.04 5.53 -5.34
N ALA A 176 -15.78 5.29 -4.98
CA ALA A 176 -15.06 4.10 -5.42
C ALA A 176 -15.75 2.80 -4.97
N ALA A 177 -16.29 2.79 -3.76
CA ALA A 177 -17.00 1.65 -3.20
C ALA A 177 -18.37 1.42 -3.86
N ASP A 178 -19.14 2.49 -4.09
CA ASP A 178 -20.42 2.41 -4.79
C ASP A 178 -20.22 1.92 -6.23
N TYR A 179 -19.21 2.45 -6.94
CA TYR A 179 -18.82 1.99 -8.28
C TYR A 179 -18.46 0.50 -8.30
N ASP A 180 -17.63 0.03 -7.36
CA ASP A 180 -17.23 -1.37 -7.24
C ASP A 180 -18.45 -2.29 -7.04
N LEU A 181 -19.36 -1.93 -6.13
CA LEU A 181 -20.59 -2.69 -5.88
C LEU A 181 -21.51 -2.77 -7.12
N GLU A 182 -21.53 -1.73 -7.95
CA GLU A 182 -22.38 -1.66 -9.15
C GLU A 182 -21.77 -2.35 -10.38
N ASN A 183 -20.43 -2.42 -10.47
CA ASN A 183 -19.71 -2.93 -11.64
C ASN A 183 -19.07 -4.31 -11.42
N GLY A 184 -19.60 -5.09 -10.48
CA GLY A 184 -19.05 -6.38 -10.10
C GLY A 184 -18.02 -6.20 -8.98
N PRO A 185 -18.41 -6.39 -7.71
CA PRO A 185 -17.54 -6.06 -6.59
C PRO A 185 -16.28 -6.89 -6.61
N TRP A 186 -15.16 -6.26 -6.29
CA TRP A 186 -13.92 -6.99 -6.13
C TRP A 186 -14.04 -7.98 -4.97
N MET A 187 -13.64 -9.22 -5.24
CA MET A 187 -13.60 -10.33 -4.29
C MET A 187 -12.17 -10.84 -4.13
N PRO A 188 -11.72 -11.14 -2.90
CA PRO A 188 -10.42 -11.73 -2.67
C PRO A 188 -10.37 -13.17 -3.21
N GLU A 189 -9.19 -13.58 -3.66
CA GLU A 189 -8.90 -15.00 -3.85
C GLU A 189 -8.80 -15.68 -2.49
N ILE A 190 -9.46 -16.83 -2.35
CA ILE A 190 -9.50 -17.55 -1.09
C ILE A 190 -8.48 -18.70 -1.13
N PRO A 191 -7.50 -18.75 -0.22
CA PRO A 191 -6.54 -19.84 -0.15
C PRO A 191 -7.19 -21.20 0.11
N PRO A 192 -6.47 -22.31 -0.14
CA PRO A 192 -6.89 -23.64 0.28
C PRO A 192 -7.20 -23.70 1.78
N SER A 193 -8.16 -24.56 2.18
CA SER A 193 -8.54 -24.69 3.58
C SER A 193 -7.35 -25.09 4.46
N THR A 194 -7.19 -24.43 5.59
CA THR A 194 -6.21 -24.79 6.63
C THR A 194 -6.67 -25.98 7.47
N GLY A 195 -7.92 -26.42 7.33
CA GLY A 195 -8.57 -27.42 8.17
C GLY A 195 -8.96 -26.92 9.56
N LYS A 196 -8.79 -25.62 9.86
CA LYS A 196 -9.14 -25.00 11.14
C LYS A 196 -10.50 -24.35 11.08
N ARG A 197 -11.28 -24.52 12.15
CA ARG A 197 -12.65 -24.00 12.28
C ARG A 197 -12.71 -22.92 13.36
N ILE A 198 -13.30 -21.76 13.04
CA ILE A 198 -13.44 -20.65 13.98
C ILE A 198 -14.91 -20.23 14.12
N ALA A 199 -15.35 -20.06 15.36
CA ALA A 199 -16.64 -19.47 15.67
C ALA A 199 -16.51 -17.96 15.93
N VAL A 200 -17.31 -17.16 15.23
CA VAL A 200 -17.38 -15.70 15.40
C VAL A 200 -18.76 -15.37 15.97
N VAL A 201 -18.82 -14.86 17.19
CA VAL A 201 -20.08 -14.52 17.86
C VAL A 201 -20.35 -13.02 17.72
N GLY A 202 -21.41 -12.67 17.00
CA GLY A 202 -21.84 -11.32 16.68
C GLY A 202 -21.44 -10.90 15.27
N GLY A 203 -22.41 -10.72 14.38
CA GLY A 203 -22.26 -10.27 12.99
C GLY A 203 -22.22 -8.75 12.84
N GLY A 204 -21.69 -8.04 13.83
CA GLY A 204 -21.41 -6.60 13.76
C GLY A 204 -20.11 -6.29 13.00
N PRO A 205 -19.66 -5.02 12.97
CA PRO A 205 -18.45 -4.62 12.23
C PRO A 205 -17.20 -5.43 12.63
N ALA A 206 -16.98 -5.64 13.93
CA ALA A 206 -15.82 -6.37 14.42
C ALA A 206 -15.87 -7.87 14.07
N GLY A 207 -17.03 -8.51 14.20
CA GLY A 207 -17.18 -9.92 13.83
C GLY A 207 -17.09 -10.16 12.34
N LEU A 208 -17.73 -9.31 11.51
CA LEU A 208 -17.59 -9.36 10.06
C LEU A 208 -16.13 -9.19 9.62
N ALA A 209 -15.40 -8.26 10.23
CA ALA A 209 -13.97 -8.06 9.94
C ALA A 209 -13.15 -9.28 10.35
N CYS A 210 -13.35 -9.79 11.57
CA CYS A 210 -12.64 -10.98 12.05
C CYS A 210 -12.87 -12.18 11.13
N ALA A 211 -14.13 -12.43 10.77
CA ALA A 211 -14.51 -13.54 9.90
C ALA A 211 -13.93 -13.41 8.49
N TYR A 212 -14.00 -12.22 7.88
CA TYR A 212 -13.41 -11.94 6.57
C TYR A 212 -11.92 -12.26 6.55
N TYR A 213 -11.15 -11.70 7.49
CA TYR A 213 -9.70 -11.86 7.47
C TYR A 213 -9.26 -13.29 7.75
N LEU A 214 -9.93 -13.99 8.68
CA LEU A 214 -9.69 -15.42 8.90
C LEU A 214 -10.01 -16.25 7.66
N ARG A 215 -11.10 -15.93 6.96
CA ARG A 215 -11.46 -16.60 5.70
C ARG A 215 -10.41 -16.37 4.61
N THR A 216 -9.89 -15.14 4.47
CA THR A 216 -8.81 -14.84 3.52
C THR A 216 -7.46 -15.47 3.90
N MET A 217 -7.32 -15.99 5.11
CA MET A 217 -6.17 -16.78 5.55
C MET A 217 -6.38 -18.30 5.35
N GLY A 218 -7.52 -18.70 4.77
CA GLY A 218 -7.85 -20.08 4.44
C GLY A 218 -8.63 -20.82 5.53
N HIS A 219 -8.99 -20.17 6.64
CA HIS A 219 -9.74 -20.85 7.71
C HIS A 219 -11.24 -20.97 7.39
N ASP A 220 -11.90 -21.97 7.98
CA ASP A 220 -13.35 -22.14 7.88
C ASP A 220 -14.02 -21.40 9.03
N VAL A 221 -14.99 -20.54 8.72
CA VAL A 221 -15.56 -19.60 9.70
C VAL A 221 -17.09 -19.68 9.70
N THR A 222 -17.66 -19.78 10.91
CA THR A 222 -19.11 -19.67 11.14
C THR A 222 -19.40 -18.44 12.00
N ILE A 223 -20.25 -17.54 11.53
CA ILE A 223 -20.78 -16.41 12.30
C ILE A 223 -22.08 -16.83 12.99
N PHE A 224 -22.18 -16.58 14.29
CA PHE A 224 -23.39 -16.74 15.09
C PHE A 224 -23.91 -15.36 15.50
N ASP A 225 -25.14 -15.01 15.14
CA ASP A 225 -25.74 -13.71 15.48
C ASP A 225 -27.10 -13.89 16.15
N ALA A 226 -27.35 -13.13 17.23
CA ALA A 226 -28.62 -13.16 17.96
C ALA A 226 -29.78 -12.54 17.16
N MET A 227 -29.48 -11.63 16.24
CA MET A 227 -30.46 -10.89 15.46
C MET A 227 -30.76 -11.59 14.12
N PRO A 228 -31.92 -11.31 13.48
CA PRO A 228 -32.31 -11.97 12.23
C PRO A 228 -31.41 -11.68 11.03
N HIS A 229 -30.74 -10.51 11.03
CA HIS A 229 -29.86 -10.06 9.97
C HIS A 229 -28.55 -9.48 10.53
N LEU A 230 -27.45 -9.69 9.79
CA LEU A 230 -26.11 -9.20 10.15
C LEU A 230 -25.98 -7.67 10.03
N GLY A 231 -24.95 -7.10 10.65
CA GLY A 231 -24.61 -5.68 10.59
C GLY A 231 -24.59 -5.01 11.95
N GLY A 232 -25.10 -5.66 13.01
CA GLY A 232 -25.10 -5.12 14.37
C GLY A 232 -25.64 -3.68 14.44
N MET A 233 -24.96 -2.79 15.16
CA MET A 233 -25.39 -1.39 15.29
C MET A 233 -25.42 -0.62 13.98
N MET A 234 -24.74 -1.06 12.91
CA MET A 234 -24.88 -0.44 11.58
C MET A 234 -26.29 -0.65 11.02
N ARG A 235 -26.91 -1.82 11.27
CA ARG A 235 -28.28 -2.12 10.83
C ARG A 235 -29.33 -1.61 11.81
N TYR A 236 -29.10 -1.87 13.10
CA TYR A 236 -30.12 -1.68 14.13
C TYR A 236 -30.04 -0.31 14.81
N GLY A 237 -28.89 0.36 14.75
CA GLY A 237 -28.69 1.70 15.31
C GLY A 237 -28.79 2.80 14.26
N ILE A 238 -27.99 2.72 13.20
CA ILE A 238 -27.86 3.81 12.22
C ILE A 238 -29.12 3.89 11.33
N PRO A 239 -29.78 5.06 11.21
CA PRO A 239 -30.98 5.20 10.40
C PRO A 239 -30.74 5.07 8.88
N PRO A 240 -31.74 4.62 8.09
CA PRO A 240 -31.62 4.45 6.63
C PRO A 240 -31.27 5.71 5.85
N TYR A 241 -31.61 6.90 6.37
CA TYR A 241 -31.30 8.16 5.70
C TYR A 241 -29.78 8.50 5.74
N ARG A 242 -29.01 7.84 6.62
CA ARG A 242 -27.54 7.90 6.67
C ARG A 242 -26.89 6.66 6.07
N LEU A 243 -27.49 5.49 6.32
CA LEU A 243 -26.98 4.22 5.82
C LEU A 243 -28.12 3.37 5.25
N PRO A 244 -28.35 3.43 3.93
CA PRO A 244 -29.35 2.61 3.27
C PRO A 244 -29.10 1.12 3.51
N LYS A 245 -30.17 0.37 3.81
CA LYS A 245 -30.09 -1.05 4.17
C LYS A 245 -29.64 -1.93 3.01
N ASP A 246 -30.06 -1.59 1.79
CA ASP A 246 -29.68 -2.29 0.56
C ASP A 246 -28.18 -2.14 0.27
N VAL A 247 -27.61 -0.96 0.50
CA VAL A 247 -26.16 -0.74 0.41
C VAL A 247 -25.43 -1.54 1.49
N LEU A 248 -25.93 -1.52 2.73
CA LEU A 248 -25.38 -2.34 3.82
C LEU A 248 -25.39 -3.83 3.49
N ASP A 249 -26.49 -4.34 2.94
CA ASP A 249 -26.65 -5.75 2.53
C ASP A 249 -25.65 -6.10 1.42
N LYS A 250 -25.49 -5.24 0.40
CA LYS A 250 -24.52 -5.43 -0.68
C LYS A 250 -23.07 -5.45 -0.15
N ASP A 251 -22.71 -4.52 0.72
CA ASP A 251 -21.34 -4.43 1.27
C ASP A 251 -21.03 -5.64 2.16
N ILE A 252 -21.97 -6.05 3.03
CA ILE A 252 -21.86 -7.29 3.84
C ILE A 252 -21.79 -8.53 2.94
N ALA A 253 -22.51 -8.57 1.82
CA ALA A 253 -22.45 -9.70 0.90
C ALA A 253 -21.03 -9.89 0.34
N THR A 254 -20.27 -8.81 0.11
CA THR A 254 -18.85 -8.93 -0.31
C THR A 254 -17.96 -9.60 0.75
N VAL A 255 -18.39 -9.63 2.00
CA VAL A 255 -17.73 -10.36 3.08
C VAL A 255 -18.22 -11.80 3.13
N ILE A 256 -19.53 -12.03 3.24
CA ILE A 256 -20.08 -13.38 3.45
C ILE A 256 -19.85 -14.30 2.25
N ASN A 257 -19.89 -13.75 1.03
CA ASN A 257 -19.67 -14.50 -0.21
C ASN A 257 -18.22 -14.99 -0.39
N THR A 258 -17.32 -14.71 0.57
CA THR A 258 -16.00 -15.36 0.65
C THR A 258 -16.07 -16.83 1.15
N GLY A 259 -17.27 -17.32 1.45
CA GLY A 259 -17.52 -18.69 1.92
C GLY A 259 -17.71 -18.79 3.43
N ILE A 260 -18.15 -17.71 4.08
CA ILE A 260 -18.42 -17.69 5.52
C ILE A 260 -19.82 -18.25 5.79
N GLU A 261 -19.93 -19.21 6.71
CA GLU A 261 -21.23 -19.72 7.15
C GLU A 261 -21.87 -18.74 8.14
N VAL A 262 -23.20 -18.57 8.05
CA VAL A 262 -23.94 -17.64 8.92
C VAL A 262 -25.13 -18.32 9.57
N LYS A 263 -25.20 -18.22 10.90
CA LYS A 263 -26.31 -18.68 11.75
C LYS A 263 -26.90 -17.51 12.52
N THR A 264 -27.97 -16.93 11.99
CA THR A 264 -28.72 -15.85 12.65
C THR A 264 -29.73 -16.42 13.66
N ASN A 265 -30.36 -15.54 14.46
CA ASN A 265 -31.27 -15.94 15.54
C ASN A 265 -30.67 -16.95 16.54
N THR A 266 -29.35 -16.87 16.76
CA THR A 266 -28.61 -17.76 17.66
C THR A 266 -27.84 -16.93 18.68
N ALA A 267 -28.39 -16.77 19.88
CA ALA A 267 -27.80 -15.96 20.93
C ALA A 267 -26.88 -16.78 21.85
N LEU A 268 -25.64 -16.31 22.01
CA LEU A 268 -24.69 -16.87 22.99
C LEU A 268 -25.27 -16.76 24.42
N GLY A 269 -25.15 -17.83 25.19
CA GLY A 269 -25.67 -17.94 26.56
C GLY A 269 -27.15 -18.27 26.67
N LYS A 270 -27.89 -18.30 25.55
CA LYS A 270 -29.30 -18.72 25.51
C LYS A 270 -29.50 -19.92 24.58
N ASP A 271 -29.11 -19.78 23.32
CA ASP A 271 -29.33 -20.80 22.29
C ASP A 271 -28.07 -21.66 22.07
N ILE A 272 -26.89 -21.11 22.38
CA ILE A 272 -25.61 -21.83 22.33
C ILE A 272 -24.70 -21.44 23.50
N ALA A 273 -23.98 -22.40 24.08
CA ALA A 273 -23.05 -22.16 25.18
C ALA A 273 -21.64 -21.85 24.67
N LEU A 274 -20.87 -21.03 25.41
CA LEU A 274 -19.48 -20.74 25.03
C LEU A 274 -18.61 -22.01 25.05
N GLU A 275 -18.80 -22.89 26.04
CA GLU A 275 -18.02 -24.12 26.13
C GLU A 275 -18.32 -25.08 24.97
N GLU A 276 -19.56 -25.14 24.49
CA GLU A 276 -19.92 -25.91 23.29
C GLU A 276 -19.17 -25.39 22.06
N LEU A 277 -19.07 -24.07 21.90
CA LEU A 277 -18.28 -23.48 20.81
C LEU A 277 -16.79 -23.83 20.93
N ARG A 278 -16.23 -23.85 22.15
CA ARG A 278 -14.83 -24.22 22.39
C ARG A 278 -14.53 -25.70 22.14
N GLU A 279 -15.53 -26.57 22.30
CA GLU A 279 -15.40 -28.00 21.98
C GLU A 279 -15.48 -28.26 20.47
N GLN A 280 -16.28 -27.47 19.75
CA GLN A 280 -16.53 -27.68 18.31
C GLN A 280 -15.56 -26.92 17.40
N TYR A 281 -14.99 -25.81 17.86
CA TYR A 281 -14.14 -24.91 17.06
C TYR A 281 -12.76 -24.76 17.68
N ASP A 282 -11.73 -24.59 16.84
CA ASP A 282 -10.33 -24.41 17.29
C ASP A 282 -10.11 -23.06 17.99
N ALA A 283 -10.94 -22.05 17.69
CA ALA A 283 -10.92 -20.74 18.33
C ALA A 283 -12.31 -20.07 18.31
N VAL A 284 -12.52 -19.13 19.23
CA VAL A 284 -13.76 -18.34 19.33
C VAL A 284 -13.45 -16.85 19.40
N PHE A 285 -14.16 -16.04 18.61
CA PHE A 285 -14.12 -14.58 18.70
C PHE A 285 -15.45 -14.02 19.21
N LEU A 286 -15.39 -13.11 20.20
CA LEU A 286 -16.53 -12.43 20.80
C LEU A 286 -16.62 -10.98 20.30
N GLY A 287 -17.60 -10.72 19.44
CA GLY A 287 -17.92 -9.42 18.85
C GLY A 287 -19.35 -8.96 19.12
N VAL A 288 -19.92 -9.30 20.29
CA VAL A 288 -21.35 -9.07 20.60
C VAL A 288 -21.72 -7.60 20.83
N GLY A 289 -20.75 -6.72 21.08
CA GLY A 289 -20.95 -5.27 21.23
C GLY A 289 -21.66 -4.83 22.52
N ALA A 290 -21.97 -3.53 22.61
CA ALA A 290 -22.52 -2.87 23.81
C ALA A 290 -24.02 -2.53 23.66
N TRP A 291 -24.92 -3.50 23.81
CA TRP A 291 -26.35 -3.28 23.52
C TRP A 291 -27.18 -2.63 24.64
N LYS A 292 -26.68 -2.57 25.89
CA LYS A 292 -27.45 -2.07 27.02
C LYS A 292 -27.39 -0.54 27.09
N SER A 293 -28.52 0.08 27.39
CA SER A 293 -28.61 1.54 27.60
C SER A 293 -28.38 1.90 29.06
N ARG A 294 -27.60 2.96 29.29
CA ARG A 294 -27.44 3.52 30.64
C ARG A 294 -28.75 4.09 31.14
N LYS A 295 -29.03 3.87 32.43
CA LYS A 295 -30.11 4.51 33.16
C LYS A 295 -29.65 5.83 33.75
N MET A 296 -30.56 6.79 33.83
CA MET A 296 -30.31 8.11 34.41
C MET A 296 -30.41 8.08 35.94
N GLY A 297 -31.23 7.18 36.49
CA GLY A 297 -31.42 7.01 37.93
C GLY A 297 -32.29 8.10 38.55
N ILE A 298 -33.22 8.67 37.78
CA ILE A 298 -34.15 9.71 38.24
C ILE A 298 -35.56 9.15 38.43
N GLU A 299 -36.34 9.81 39.28
CA GLU A 299 -37.75 9.43 39.50
C GLU A 299 -38.55 9.56 38.20
N GLY A 300 -39.42 8.58 37.93
CA GLY A 300 -40.28 8.54 36.74
C GLY A 300 -39.62 7.96 35.47
N GLU A 301 -38.40 7.43 35.55
CA GLU A 301 -37.70 6.83 34.40
C GLU A 301 -38.40 5.58 33.83
N ASP A 302 -39.22 4.88 34.62
CA ASP A 302 -39.96 3.69 34.19
C ASP A 302 -41.43 3.99 33.76
N LEU A 303 -41.82 5.27 33.61
CA LEU A 303 -43.16 5.66 33.14
C LEU A 303 -43.37 5.29 31.65
N ASP A 304 -44.62 5.02 31.26
CA ASP A 304 -44.96 4.87 29.85
C ASP A 304 -44.62 6.15 29.06
N GLY A 305 -44.14 6.00 27.83
CA GLY A 305 -43.61 7.09 27.01
C GLY A 305 -42.14 7.48 27.28
N VAL A 306 -41.47 6.88 28.28
CA VAL A 306 -40.01 6.95 28.43
C VAL A 306 -39.36 5.78 27.68
N ILE A 307 -38.47 6.08 26.74
CA ILE A 307 -37.86 5.07 25.85
C ILE A 307 -36.34 5.24 25.85
N HIS A 308 -35.58 4.15 25.78
CA HIS A 308 -34.13 4.25 25.57
C HIS A 308 -33.78 4.41 24.08
N GLY A 309 -32.80 5.26 23.78
CA GLY A 309 -32.45 5.64 22.40
C GLY A 309 -32.08 4.47 21.48
N THR A 310 -31.33 3.49 21.98
CA THR A 310 -30.98 2.29 21.17
C THR A 310 -32.19 1.41 20.89
N GLU A 311 -33.10 1.26 21.85
CA GLU A 311 -34.34 0.52 21.66
C GLU A 311 -35.25 1.22 20.65
N PHE A 312 -35.38 2.55 20.78
CA PHE A 312 -36.13 3.38 19.83
C PHE A 312 -35.62 3.18 18.40
N LEU A 313 -34.31 3.37 18.17
CA LEU A 313 -33.70 3.22 16.85
C LEU A 313 -33.84 1.79 16.34
N ARG A 314 -33.64 0.78 17.18
CA ARG A 314 -33.82 -0.64 16.80
C ARG A 314 -35.24 -0.89 16.31
N LYS A 315 -36.27 -0.47 17.05
CA LYS A 315 -37.67 -0.66 16.66
C LYS A 315 -37.97 -0.01 15.32
N VAL A 316 -37.59 1.27 15.15
CA VAL A 316 -37.78 1.99 13.88
C VAL A 316 -37.05 1.29 12.73
N ASN A 317 -35.79 0.90 12.95
CA ASN A 317 -34.99 0.22 11.94
C ASN A 317 -35.49 -1.20 11.64
N MET A 318 -36.21 -1.85 12.53
CA MET A 318 -36.87 -3.14 12.28
C MET A 318 -38.25 -2.99 11.61
N GLY A 319 -38.71 -1.76 11.39
CA GLY A 319 -40.05 -1.49 10.85
C GLY A 319 -41.17 -1.71 11.87
N GLU A 320 -40.83 -1.78 13.15
CA GLU A 320 -41.81 -1.85 14.23
C GLU A 320 -42.48 -0.47 14.41
N LYS A 321 -43.78 -0.49 14.73
CA LYS A 321 -44.51 0.74 15.02
C LYS A 321 -44.07 1.32 16.36
N VAL A 322 -43.59 2.56 16.35
CA VAL A 322 -43.29 3.33 17.57
C VAL A 322 -44.31 4.46 17.71
N GLU A 323 -44.99 4.51 18.85
CA GLU A 323 -45.98 5.54 19.13
C GLU A 323 -45.33 6.75 19.80
N LEU A 324 -45.17 7.83 19.03
CA LEU A 324 -44.72 9.12 19.52
C LEU A 324 -45.90 10.10 19.56
N GLY A 325 -45.98 10.89 20.63
CA GLY A 325 -46.79 12.08 20.70
C GLY A 325 -46.15 13.25 19.96
N LYS A 326 -46.76 14.43 20.06
CA LYS A 326 -46.32 15.60 19.31
C LYS A 326 -45.04 16.21 19.89
N ARG A 327 -44.84 16.19 21.21
CA ARG A 327 -43.69 16.82 21.88
C ARG A 327 -42.74 15.76 22.41
N VAL A 328 -41.54 15.70 21.87
CA VAL A 328 -40.52 14.70 22.23
C VAL A 328 -39.27 15.39 22.76
N ILE A 329 -38.80 14.95 23.92
CA ILE A 329 -37.51 15.35 24.47
C ILE A 329 -36.50 14.22 24.29
N VAL A 330 -35.36 14.54 23.70
CA VAL A 330 -34.22 13.61 23.57
C VAL A 330 -33.12 14.04 24.51
N VAL A 331 -32.70 13.17 25.42
CA VAL A 331 -31.68 13.47 26.43
C VAL A 331 -30.34 12.89 25.99
N GLY A 332 -29.38 13.75 25.67
CA GLY A 332 -28.05 13.33 25.21
C GLY A 332 -27.42 14.30 24.24
N GLY A 333 -26.16 14.07 23.88
CA GLY A 333 -25.42 14.93 22.93
C GLY A 333 -24.45 14.21 22.01
N GLY A 334 -24.48 12.87 21.97
CA GLY A 334 -23.68 12.06 21.04
C GLY A 334 -24.40 11.75 19.74
N ASN A 335 -23.72 11.04 18.82
CA ASN A 335 -24.30 10.67 17.52
C ASN A 335 -25.63 9.92 17.65
N THR A 336 -25.75 9.00 18.62
CA THR A 336 -27.04 8.33 18.92
C THR A 336 -28.16 9.31 19.24
N ALA A 337 -27.88 10.39 19.97
CA ALA A 337 -28.90 11.39 20.29
C ALA A 337 -29.34 12.17 19.04
N MET A 338 -28.41 12.44 18.11
CA MET A 338 -28.74 13.10 16.83
C MET A 338 -29.58 12.18 15.95
N ASP A 339 -29.20 10.90 15.84
CA ASP A 339 -29.97 9.90 15.09
C ASP A 339 -31.38 9.72 15.65
N VAL A 340 -31.51 9.64 16.98
CA VAL A 340 -32.81 9.58 17.67
C VAL A 340 -33.64 10.82 17.35
N ALA A 341 -33.06 12.02 17.48
CA ALA A 341 -33.77 13.28 17.28
C ALA A 341 -34.27 13.44 15.85
N ARG A 342 -33.40 13.22 14.87
CA ARG A 342 -33.71 13.31 13.44
C ARG A 342 -34.70 12.22 12.98
N THR A 343 -34.65 11.05 13.61
CA THR A 343 -35.62 9.97 13.36
C THR A 343 -36.98 10.30 13.96
N ALA A 344 -37.06 10.80 15.19
CA ALA A 344 -38.31 11.21 15.81
C ALA A 344 -38.99 12.35 15.03
N LEU A 345 -38.19 13.29 14.50
CA LEU A 345 -38.68 14.35 13.62
C LEU A 345 -39.33 13.78 12.35
N ARG A 346 -38.72 12.77 11.72
CA ARG A 346 -39.26 12.07 10.54
C ARG A 346 -40.55 11.28 10.82
N LEU A 347 -40.80 10.94 12.07
CA LEU A 347 -42.05 10.35 12.52
C LEU A 347 -43.13 11.40 12.86
N GLY A 348 -42.86 12.68 12.63
CA GLY A 348 -43.83 13.78 12.78
C GLY A 348 -43.83 14.47 14.15
N ALA A 349 -42.81 14.23 14.98
CA ALA A 349 -42.70 14.87 16.29
C ALA A 349 -41.99 16.25 16.25
N ASP A 350 -42.39 17.15 17.14
CA ASP A 350 -41.65 18.35 17.51
C ASP A 350 -40.57 17.96 18.54
N VAL A 351 -39.31 17.95 18.11
CA VAL A 351 -38.19 17.40 18.88
C VAL A 351 -37.36 18.50 19.54
N THR A 352 -37.06 18.32 20.83
CA THR A 352 -36.09 19.12 21.58
C THR A 352 -35.01 18.24 22.20
N VAL A 353 -33.75 18.48 21.84
CA VAL A 353 -32.59 17.84 22.45
C VAL A 353 -32.18 18.58 23.71
N VAL A 354 -32.11 17.88 24.84
CA VAL A 354 -31.62 18.39 26.12
C VAL A 354 -30.21 17.86 26.35
N TYR A 355 -29.25 18.79 26.49
CA TYR A 355 -27.85 18.45 26.73
C TYR A 355 -27.29 19.24 27.92
N ARG A 356 -26.65 18.50 28.83
CA ARG A 356 -26.13 19.04 30.10
C ARG A 356 -24.89 19.93 29.96
N ARG A 357 -24.26 19.98 28.78
CA ARG A 357 -23.12 20.88 28.47
C ARG A 357 -23.48 21.84 27.33
N SER A 358 -22.53 22.63 26.87
CA SER A 358 -22.74 23.52 25.73
C SER A 358 -22.50 22.79 24.40
N LYS A 359 -22.77 23.47 23.27
CA LYS A 359 -22.58 22.93 21.92
C LYS A 359 -21.13 22.52 21.67
N SER A 360 -20.15 23.28 22.16
CA SER A 360 -18.71 22.98 21.95
C SER A 360 -18.24 21.70 22.64
N GLU A 361 -18.95 21.21 23.67
CA GLU A 361 -18.62 19.94 24.32
C GLU A 361 -19.49 18.77 23.85
N MET A 362 -20.27 18.93 22.77
CA MET A 362 -21.03 17.82 22.21
C MET A 362 -20.09 16.78 21.61
N PRO A 363 -20.22 15.49 21.97
CA PRO A 363 -19.45 14.41 21.36
C PRO A 363 -19.96 13.96 19.98
N ALA A 364 -21.10 14.47 19.52
CA ALA A 364 -21.57 14.20 18.16
C ALA A 364 -20.69 14.91 17.12
N ASN A 365 -20.60 14.35 15.91
CA ASN A 365 -19.93 15.03 14.80
C ASN A 365 -20.63 16.37 14.52
N SER A 366 -19.87 17.45 14.33
CA SER A 366 -20.40 18.80 14.11
C SER A 366 -21.44 18.84 12.98
N ARG A 367 -21.13 18.15 11.87
CA ARG A 367 -22.02 17.98 10.73
C ARG A 367 -23.39 17.39 11.10
N GLU A 368 -23.44 16.39 11.98
CA GLU A 368 -24.72 15.77 12.39
C GLU A 368 -25.55 16.71 13.26
N VAL A 369 -24.89 17.59 14.03
CA VAL A 369 -25.56 18.62 14.83
C VAL A 369 -26.11 19.72 13.91
N GLU A 370 -25.31 20.18 12.94
CA GLU A 370 -25.72 21.17 11.94
C GLU A 370 -26.89 20.67 11.10
N GLU A 371 -26.82 19.45 10.57
CA GLU A 371 -27.93 18.84 9.81
C GLU A 371 -29.21 18.69 10.67
N ALA A 372 -29.09 18.40 11.96
CA ALA A 372 -30.25 18.32 12.86
C ALA A 372 -30.89 19.71 13.10
N GLU A 373 -30.08 20.76 13.25
CA GLU A 373 -30.55 22.14 13.37
C GLU A 373 -31.25 22.60 12.08
N GLU A 374 -30.66 22.31 10.91
CA GLU A 374 -31.25 22.61 9.59
C GLU A 374 -32.62 21.93 9.40
N GLU A 375 -32.78 20.71 9.90
CA GLU A 375 -34.05 19.97 9.83
C GLU A 375 -35.12 20.50 10.82
N GLY A 376 -34.74 21.34 11.79
CA GLY A 376 -35.64 21.98 12.75
C GLY A 376 -35.62 21.41 14.17
N VAL A 377 -34.62 20.58 14.51
CA VAL A 377 -34.43 20.09 15.89
C VAL A 377 -34.04 21.27 16.79
N LYS A 378 -34.74 21.41 17.93
CA LYS A 378 -34.45 22.45 18.92
C LYS A 378 -33.43 21.94 19.93
N PHE A 379 -32.55 22.81 20.42
CA PHE A 379 -31.54 22.45 21.42
C PHE A 379 -31.70 23.25 22.71
N MET A 380 -31.65 22.54 23.83
CA MET A 380 -31.58 23.08 25.19
C MET A 380 -30.24 22.68 25.81
N PHE A 381 -29.24 23.52 25.55
CA PHE A 381 -27.91 23.38 26.15
C PHE A 381 -27.92 23.75 27.63
N LEU A 382 -26.87 23.32 28.34
CA LEU A 382 -26.69 23.57 29.78
C LEU A 382 -27.96 23.25 30.57
N THR A 383 -28.60 22.14 30.23
CA THR A 383 -29.87 21.73 30.81
C THR A 383 -29.84 20.23 31.04
N ASN A 384 -30.32 19.75 32.19
CA ASN A 384 -30.34 18.34 32.54
C ASN A 384 -31.69 17.97 33.18
N PRO A 385 -32.29 16.81 32.83
CA PRO A 385 -33.45 16.31 33.56
C PRO A 385 -33.11 15.95 35.01
N VAL A 386 -34.03 16.22 35.93
CA VAL A 386 -33.93 15.82 37.35
C VAL A 386 -35.07 14.91 37.79
N LYS A 387 -36.25 15.02 37.15
CA LYS A 387 -37.43 14.20 37.45
C LYS A 387 -38.35 14.13 36.24
N ILE A 388 -38.91 12.95 35.98
CA ILE A 388 -39.96 12.74 34.96
C ILE A 388 -41.30 12.60 35.70
N ILE A 389 -42.32 13.34 35.26
CA ILE A 389 -43.59 13.49 35.97
C ILE A 389 -44.73 12.93 35.10
N GLY A 390 -45.55 12.07 35.70
CA GLY A 390 -46.70 11.44 35.07
C GLY A 390 -47.45 10.53 36.04
N LYS A 391 -48.68 10.15 35.69
CA LYS A 391 -49.45 9.15 36.46
C LYS A 391 -49.12 7.73 35.98
N GLU A 392 -49.55 7.42 34.76
CA GLU A 392 -49.27 6.14 34.07
C GLU A 392 -48.32 6.36 32.88
N LYS A 393 -48.45 7.53 32.23
CA LYS A 393 -47.62 7.99 31.11
C LYS A 393 -46.95 9.31 31.47
N VAL A 394 -45.80 9.59 30.87
CA VAL A 394 -45.12 10.87 30.97
C VAL A 394 -46.01 12.02 30.46
N GLU A 395 -46.06 13.10 31.23
CA GLU A 395 -46.80 14.33 30.89
C GLU A 395 -45.88 15.56 30.92
N GLU A 396 -44.91 15.58 31.84
CA GLU A 396 -43.96 16.68 32.05
C GLU A 396 -42.57 16.14 32.43
N VAL A 397 -41.53 16.90 32.12
CA VAL A 397 -40.17 16.67 32.65
C VAL A 397 -39.71 17.92 33.40
N GLU A 398 -39.15 17.71 34.59
CA GLU A 398 -38.50 18.74 35.39
C GLU A 398 -37.02 18.79 35.01
N LEU A 399 -36.58 19.97 34.59
CA LEU A 399 -35.24 20.24 34.08
C LEU A 399 -34.55 21.25 35.01
N ILE A 400 -33.23 21.14 35.15
CA ILE A 400 -32.39 22.10 35.87
C ILE A 400 -31.39 22.75 34.92
N LYS A 401 -31.05 24.02 35.14
CA LYS A 401 -29.95 24.68 34.41
C LYS A 401 -28.60 24.25 34.97
N MET A 402 -27.63 24.17 34.08
CA MET A 402 -26.25 23.77 34.36
C MET A 402 -25.30 24.94 34.12
N LYS A 403 -24.17 24.95 34.83
CA LYS A 403 -22.98 25.76 34.50
C LYS A 403 -21.79 24.84 34.25
N LEU A 404 -20.81 25.32 33.48
CA LEU A 404 -19.59 24.57 33.22
C LEU A 404 -18.55 24.85 34.30
N GLY A 405 -18.09 23.82 34.99
CA GLY A 405 -16.93 23.83 35.89
C GLY A 405 -15.64 23.49 35.16
N GLU A 406 -14.65 23.02 35.93
CA GLU A 406 -13.36 22.57 35.39
C GLU A 406 -13.50 21.34 34.47
N PRO A 407 -12.59 21.14 33.51
CA PRO A 407 -12.49 19.91 32.73
C PRO A 407 -12.46 18.63 33.58
N ASP A 408 -13.15 17.59 33.10
CA ASP A 408 -13.04 16.23 33.61
C ASP A 408 -11.84 15.48 32.99
N ALA A 409 -11.64 14.22 33.37
CA ALA A 409 -10.54 13.39 32.87
C ALA A 409 -10.59 13.14 31.35
N SER A 410 -11.73 13.42 30.69
CA SER A 410 -11.86 13.39 29.22
C SER A 410 -11.57 14.75 28.56
N GLY A 411 -11.11 15.74 29.33
CA GLY A 411 -10.86 17.12 28.86
C GLY A 411 -12.13 17.97 28.72
N ARG A 412 -13.32 17.40 28.93
CA ARG A 412 -14.61 18.12 28.79
C ARG A 412 -15.00 18.79 30.10
N ARG A 413 -15.48 20.03 30.04
CA ARG A 413 -15.93 20.75 31.23
C ARG A 413 -17.04 20.00 31.97
N ARG A 414 -16.91 19.91 33.31
CA ARG A 414 -17.89 19.23 34.18
C ARG A 414 -19.18 20.07 34.26
N PRO A 415 -20.35 19.49 33.97
CA PRO A 415 -21.60 20.20 34.16
C PRO A 415 -21.96 20.21 35.66
N MET A 416 -22.27 21.38 36.21
CA MET A 416 -22.68 21.58 37.60
C MET A 416 -24.10 22.16 37.65
N PRO A 417 -25.02 21.60 38.45
CA PRO A 417 -26.37 22.15 38.58
C PRO A 417 -26.34 23.56 39.17
N ILE A 418 -27.29 24.40 38.74
CA ILE A 418 -27.59 25.69 39.35
C ILE A 418 -28.83 25.47 40.22
N GLU A 419 -28.65 25.35 41.53
CA GLU A 419 -29.77 25.16 42.47
C GLU A 419 -30.80 26.29 42.36
N GLY A 420 -32.09 25.95 42.41
CA GLY A 420 -33.19 26.92 42.29
C GLY A 420 -33.52 27.35 40.86
N SER A 421 -32.90 26.71 39.86
CA SER A 421 -33.16 26.96 38.43
C SER A 421 -34.08 25.94 37.78
N GLU A 422 -34.79 25.14 38.58
CA GLU A 422 -35.66 24.07 38.11
C GLU A 422 -36.90 24.63 37.41
N PHE A 423 -37.27 24.03 36.28
CA PHE A 423 -38.47 24.38 35.53
C PHE A 423 -39.05 23.17 34.82
N ARG A 424 -40.35 23.21 34.51
CA ARG A 424 -41.09 22.09 33.92
C ARG A 424 -41.40 22.32 32.46
N VAL A 425 -41.29 21.27 31.66
CA VAL A 425 -41.62 21.27 30.24
C VAL A 425 -42.62 20.14 29.97
N LYS A 426 -43.75 20.47 29.32
CA LYS A 426 -44.73 19.48 28.91
C LYS A 426 -44.20 18.65 27.74
N VAL A 427 -44.32 17.33 27.86
CA VAL A 427 -43.74 16.38 26.92
C VAL A 427 -44.61 15.13 26.84
N ASP A 428 -44.70 14.53 25.65
CA ASP A 428 -45.49 13.32 25.42
C ASP A 428 -44.62 12.05 25.42
N ASN A 429 -43.32 12.20 25.10
CA ASN A 429 -42.31 11.15 25.20
C ASN A 429 -40.93 11.70 25.58
N VAL A 430 -40.18 10.94 26.38
CA VAL A 430 -38.77 11.23 26.73
C VAL A 430 -37.90 10.10 26.21
N ILE A 431 -36.93 10.39 25.34
CA ILE A 431 -36.01 9.40 24.79
C ILE A 431 -34.61 9.60 25.38
N LEU A 432 -34.14 8.61 26.14
CA LEU A 432 -32.86 8.65 26.84
C LEU A 432 -31.73 8.08 25.98
N ALA A 433 -30.86 8.96 25.47
CA ALA A 433 -29.70 8.64 24.62
C ALA A 433 -28.38 8.98 25.33
N ILE A 434 -28.23 8.49 26.58
CA ILE A 434 -27.15 8.86 27.51
C ILE A 434 -25.97 7.87 27.56
N GLY A 435 -25.88 6.99 26.56
CA GLY A 435 -24.75 6.08 26.36
C GLY A 435 -25.10 4.60 26.53
N GLN A 436 -24.20 3.76 26.04
CA GLN A 436 -24.33 2.31 25.98
C GLN A 436 -23.25 1.63 26.84
N TYR A 437 -23.45 0.36 27.19
CA TYR A 437 -22.47 -0.46 27.90
C TYR A 437 -22.66 -1.97 27.62
N CYS A 438 -21.63 -2.76 27.91
CA CYS A 438 -21.69 -4.22 27.83
C CYS A 438 -22.25 -4.80 29.13
N ASP A 439 -23.07 -5.84 29.00
CA ASP A 439 -23.68 -6.52 30.14
C ASP A 439 -22.62 -7.38 30.89
N GLU A 440 -22.11 -6.87 32.01
CA GLU A 440 -21.09 -7.57 32.80
C GLU A 440 -21.62 -8.86 33.45
N GLU A 441 -22.92 -8.92 33.77
CA GLU A 441 -23.51 -10.11 34.37
C GLU A 441 -23.59 -11.25 33.36
N PHE A 442 -23.98 -10.93 32.12
CA PHE A 442 -23.89 -11.85 31.00
C PHE A 442 -22.46 -12.39 30.81
N LEU A 443 -21.46 -11.51 30.79
CA LEU A 443 -20.05 -11.90 30.60
C LEU A 443 -19.55 -12.81 31.73
N ARG A 444 -19.89 -12.49 32.99
CA ARG A 444 -19.56 -13.34 34.14
C ARG A 444 -20.22 -14.72 34.03
N THR A 445 -21.46 -14.78 33.53
CA THR A 445 -22.20 -16.05 33.38
C THR A 445 -21.54 -16.99 32.37
N ILE A 446 -20.90 -16.45 31.33
CA ILE A 446 -20.12 -17.24 30.36
C ILE A 446 -18.64 -17.39 30.75
N GLY A 447 -18.25 -16.96 31.96
CA GLY A 447 -16.89 -17.11 32.49
C GLY A 447 -15.85 -16.16 31.90
N ILE A 448 -16.26 -15.01 31.35
CA ILE A 448 -15.39 -13.97 30.80
C ILE A 448 -15.29 -12.81 31.79
N GLU A 449 -14.06 -12.37 32.06
CA GLU A 449 -13.83 -11.24 32.95
C GLU A 449 -14.18 -9.90 32.30
N ALA A 450 -14.85 -9.03 33.07
CA ALA A 450 -15.27 -7.71 32.62
C ALA A 450 -15.11 -6.67 33.73
N LYS A 451 -14.81 -5.43 33.35
CA LYS A 451 -14.66 -4.30 34.26
C LYS A 451 -15.13 -3.01 33.60
N ARG A 452 -15.97 -2.24 34.31
CA ARG A 452 -16.50 -0.94 33.84
C ARG A 452 -17.26 -1.06 32.51
N GLY A 453 -18.01 -2.15 32.33
CA GLY A 453 -18.84 -2.42 31.15
C GLY A 453 -18.04 -2.77 29.89
N ARG A 454 -16.84 -3.33 30.05
CA ARG A 454 -15.94 -3.79 28.96
C ARG A 454 -15.32 -5.13 29.34
N VAL A 455 -15.07 -5.98 28.36
CA VAL A 455 -14.30 -7.24 28.54
C VAL A 455 -12.83 -6.92 28.80
N LEU A 456 -12.20 -7.70 29.68
CA LEU A 456 -10.76 -7.67 29.87
C LEU A 456 -10.08 -8.62 28.88
N VAL A 457 -9.08 -8.10 28.17
CA VAL A 457 -8.23 -8.85 27.24
C VAL A 457 -6.78 -8.45 27.45
N ASP A 458 -5.85 -9.31 27.02
CA ASP A 458 -4.47 -8.89 26.82
C ASP A 458 -4.43 -7.82 25.71
N GLU A 459 -3.83 -6.66 26.01
CA GLU A 459 -3.87 -5.48 25.13
C GLU A 459 -3.09 -5.69 23.82
N VAL A 460 -2.21 -6.69 23.76
CA VAL A 460 -1.38 -7.01 22.59
C VAL A 460 -2.09 -8.02 21.67
N THR A 461 -2.63 -9.09 22.25
CA THR A 461 -3.18 -10.27 21.54
C THR A 461 -4.70 -10.26 21.43
N LEU A 462 -5.39 -9.45 22.23
CA LEU A 462 -6.85 -9.46 22.38
C LEU A 462 -7.44 -10.79 22.89
N GLN A 463 -6.60 -11.69 23.44
CA GLN A 463 -7.06 -12.91 24.08
C GLN A 463 -7.68 -12.58 25.45
N THR A 464 -8.79 -13.22 25.76
CA THR A 464 -9.48 -13.09 27.06
C THR A 464 -8.78 -13.91 28.14
N ASN A 465 -9.37 -13.97 29.35
CA ASN A 465 -8.93 -14.88 30.41
C ASN A 465 -9.11 -16.38 30.06
N LYS A 466 -9.78 -16.73 28.96
CA LYS A 466 -9.92 -18.10 28.46
C LYS A 466 -9.06 -18.31 27.23
N GLU A 467 -8.20 -19.33 27.27
CA GLU A 467 -7.39 -19.75 26.13
C GLU A 467 -8.27 -20.09 24.92
N GLY A 468 -7.85 -19.64 23.73
CA GLY A 468 -8.56 -19.83 22.47
C GLY A 468 -9.77 -18.90 22.28
N VAL A 469 -10.07 -18.02 23.25
CA VAL A 469 -11.18 -17.06 23.18
C VAL A 469 -10.66 -15.63 23.12
N PHE A 470 -11.04 -14.92 22.06
CA PHE A 470 -10.62 -13.54 21.76
C PHE A 470 -11.83 -12.61 21.74
N ALA A 471 -11.63 -11.31 21.92
CA ALA A 471 -12.72 -10.32 21.88
C ALA A 471 -12.32 -9.03 21.16
N GLY A 472 -13.31 -8.32 20.60
CA GLY A 472 -13.07 -7.05 19.90
C GLY A 472 -14.31 -6.19 19.71
N GLY A 473 -14.14 -5.07 19.02
CA GLY A 473 -15.20 -4.07 18.82
C GLY A 473 -15.61 -3.36 20.10
N ASP A 474 -16.84 -2.87 20.13
CA ASP A 474 -17.42 -2.16 21.27
C ASP A 474 -17.38 -2.95 22.59
N LEU A 475 -17.25 -4.28 22.52
CA LEU A 475 -17.10 -5.15 23.69
C LEU A 475 -15.81 -4.87 24.48
N VAL A 476 -14.74 -4.49 23.78
CA VAL A 476 -13.42 -4.15 24.34
C VAL A 476 -13.24 -2.63 24.43
N LEU A 477 -13.61 -1.91 23.37
CA LEU A 477 -13.41 -0.46 23.27
C LEU A 477 -14.43 0.34 24.10
N GLY A 478 -15.57 -0.26 24.44
CA GLY A 478 -16.81 0.48 24.73
C GLY A 478 -17.40 1.08 23.45
N PRO A 479 -18.54 1.79 23.53
CA PRO A 479 -19.20 2.36 22.35
C PRO A 479 -18.24 3.28 21.57
N SER A 480 -17.93 2.87 20.34
CA SER A 480 -16.87 3.45 19.51
C SER A 480 -17.37 3.61 18.06
N THR A 481 -16.48 3.84 17.11
CA THR A 481 -16.83 4.00 15.69
C THR A 481 -16.75 2.68 14.92
N VAL A 482 -17.42 2.62 13.78
CA VAL A 482 -17.41 1.43 12.90
C VAL A 482 -15.99 1.05 12.48
N ILE A 483 -15.14 2.04 12.16
CA ILE A 483 -13.76 1.80 11.72
C ILE A 483 -12.86 1.24 12.83
N GLU A 484 -13.00 1.73 14.07
CA GLU A 484 -12.26 1.20 15.23
C GLU A 484 -12.70 -0.24 15.56
N SER A 485 -13.99 -0.53 15.43
CA SER A 485 -14.51 -1.90 15.56
C SER A 485 -13.96 -2.84 14.49
N ILE A 486 -13.88 -2.40 13.23
CA ILE A 486 -13.25 -3.19 12.15
C ILE A 486 -11.76 -3.41 12.42
N ALA A 487 -11.03 -2.36 12.85
CA ALA A 487 -9.60 -2.44 13.14
C ALA A 487 -9.29 -3.49 14.23
N THR A 488 -10.07 -3.50 15.32
CA THR A 488 -9.93 -4.51 16.38
C THR A 488 -10.32 -5.91 15.91
N GLY A 489 -11.37 -6.06 15.10
CA GLY A 489 -11.74 -7.34 14.48
C GLY A 489 -10.63 -7.91 13.58
N ARG A 490 -10.02 -7.06 12.74
CA ARG A 490 -8.85 -7.42 11.91
C ARG A 490 -7.67 -7.87 12.75
N ARG A 491 -7.34 -7.11 13.80
CA ARG A 491 -6.26 -7.46 14.72
C ARG A 491 -6.51 -8.81 15.40
N ALA A 492 -7.73 -9.05 15.87
CA ALA A 492 -8.09 -10.33 16.48
C ALA A 492 -7.96 -11.50 15.49
N ALA A 493 -8.33 -11.33 14.21
CA ALA A 493 -8.11 -12.36 13.19
C ALA A 493 -6.63 -12.73 13.03
N ILE A 494 -5.74 -11.72 12.99
CA ILE A 494 -4.28 -11.95 12.92
C ILE A 494 -3.80 -12.74 14.16
N MET A 495 -4.28 -12.38 15.35
CA MET A 495 -3.89 -13.06 16.59
C MET A 495 -4.44 -14.48 16.68
N ILE A 496 -5.66 -14.72 16.20
CA ILE A 496 -6.23 -16.07 16.10
C ILE A 496 -5.43 -16.93 15.12
N ASP A 497 -5.04 -16.42 13.95
CA ASP A 497 -4.18 -17.14 12.99
C ASP A 497 -2.85 -17.55 13.63
N LEU A 498 -2.20 -16.61 14.35
CA LEU A 498 -0.96 -16.87 15.07
C LEU A 498 -1.14 -17.86 16.23
N TYR A 499 -2.27 -17.82 16.95
CA TYR A 499 -2.62 -18.81 17.96
C TYR A 499 -2.73 -20.21 17.37
N LEU A 500 -3.46 -20.36 16.27
CA LEU A 500 -3.64 -21.65 15.59
C LEU A 500 -2.34 -22.22 15.02
N LYS A 501 -1.36 -21.35 14.73
CA LYS A 501 0.00 -21.72 14.32
C LYS A 501 0.97 -21.95 15.50
N GLY A 502 0.53 -21.77 16.75
CA GLY A 502 1.37 -21.90 17.94
C GLY A 502 2.38 -20.76 18.14
N LYS A 503 2.15 -19.60 17.52
CA LYS A 503 3.04 -18.43 17.51
C LYS A 503 2.54 -17.24 18.33
N LEU A 504 1.40 -17.34 19.01
CA LEU A 504 0.78 -16.21 19.70
C LEU A 504 1.71 -15.54 20.73
N GLU A 505 2.31 -16.32 21.63
CA GLU A 505 3.18 -15.76 22.67
C GLU A 505 4.43 -15.12 22.06
N LYS A 506 5.03 -15.76 21.05
CA LYS A 506 6.19 -15.19 20.35
C LYS A 506 5.83 -13.88 19.64
N ALA A 507 4.65 -13.79 19.02
CA ALA A 507 4.17 -12.55 18.43
C ALA A 507 3.91 -11.47 19.47
N ARG A 508 3.39 -11.83 20.65
CA ARG A 508 3.23 -10.91 21.79
C ARG A 508 4.58 -10.36 22.26
N GLU A 509 5.58 -11.22 22.44
CA GLU A 509 6.95 -10.84 22.79
C GLU A 509 7.55 -9.87 21.75
N VAL A 510 7.49 -10.23 20.46
CA VAL A 510 7.96 -9.41 19.32
C VAL A 510 7.29 -8.03 19.28
N LEU A 511 5.98 -7.95 19.52
CA LEU A 511 5.25 -6.68 19.47
C LEU A 511 5.56 -5.78 20.67
N LEU A 512 5.96 -6.35 21.81
CA LEU A 512 6.38 -5.60 22.99
C LEU A 512 7.84 -5.13 22.87
N ASP A 513 8.74 -6.01 22.49
CA ASP A 513 10.17 -5.72 22.36
C ASP A 513 10.79 -6.42 21.13
N PRO A 514 10.62 -5.85 19.92
CA PRO A 514 11.13 -6.47 18.69
C PRO A 514 12.66 -6.58 18.68
N SER A 515 13.36 -5.72 19.43
CA SER A 515 14.82 -5.66 19.45
C SER A 515 15.46 -6.92 20.04
N LYS A 516 14.76 -7.60 20.95
CA LYS A 516 15.18 -8.88 21.54
C LYS A 516 14.90 -10.09 20.66
N HIS A 517 14.13 -9.90 19.59
CA HIS A 517 13.64 -10.98 18.74
C HIS A 517 14.00 -10.83 17.26
N ILE A 518 15.04 -10.05 16.95
CA ILE A 518 15.44 -9.73 15.58
C ILE A 518 15.70 -10.99 14.73
N GLU A 519 16.38 -11.98 15.30
CA GLU A 519 16.68 -13.23 14.57
C GLU A 519 15.39 -13.98 14.23
N GLU A 520 14.49 -14.15 15.20
CA GLU A 520 13.21 -14.84 15.00
C GLU A 520 12.34 -14.09 13.98
N VAL A 521 12.29 -12.76 14.04
CA VAL A 521 11.52 -11.93 13.11
C VAL A 521 12.02 -12.05 11.67
N ILE A 522 13.32 -12.15 11.45
CA ILE A 522 13.90 -12.20 10.10
C ILE A 522 13.69 -13.55 9.42
N TYR A 523 13.70 -14.62 10.22
CA TYR A 523 13.57 -15.99 9.70
C TYR A 523 12.12 -16.51 9.73
N ASP A 524 11.20 -15.83 10.42
CA ASP A 524 9.78 -16.18 10.47
C ASP A 524 8.91 -15.11 9.78
N GLU A 525 8.38 -15.46 8.61
CA GLU A 525 7.56 -14.56 7.79
C GLU A 525 6.28 -14.09 8.51
N ASP A 526 5.68 -14.91 9.38
CA ASP A 526 4.48 -14.51 10.12
C ASP A 526 4.83 -13.41 11.14
N LEU A 527 5.96 -13.56 11.85
CA LEU A 527 6.45 -12.58 12.83
C LEU A 527 6.89 -11.27 12.14
N TYR A 528 7.59 -11.37 11.00
CA TYR A 528 7.90 -10.21 10.17
C TYR A 528 6.63 -9.47 9.78
N ARG A 529 5.66 -10.18 9.20
CA ARG A 529 4.42 -9.59 8.71
C ARG A 529 3.65 -8.89 9.83
N VAL A 530 3.48 -9.50 11.00
CA VAL A 530 2.72 -8.88 12.09
C VAL A 530 3.41 -7.64 12.66
N LEU A 531 4.75 -7.68 12.82
CA LEU A 531 5.51 -6.53 13.32
C LEU A 531 5.40 -5.33 12.37
N PHE A 532 5.64 -5.56 11.07
CA PHE A 532 5.61 -4.50 10.06
C PHE A 532 4.20 -4.03 9.70
N ASP A 533 3.16 -4.80 10.02
CA ASP A 533 1.76 -4.41 9.84
C ASP A 533 1.20 -3.60 11.02
N LEU A 534 1.49 -4.02 12.26
CA LEU A 534 0.89 -3.45 13.47
C LEU A 534 1.76 -2.42 14.18
N ARG A 535 3.09 -2.53 14.09
CA ARG A 535 4.04 -1.61 14.74
C ARG A 535 5.20 -1.21 13.80
N PRO A 536 4.95 -0.80 12.55
CA PRO A 536 6.03 -0.27 11.73
C PRO A 536 6.53 1.06 12.29
N TYR A 537 7.84 1.30 12.17
CA TYR A 537 8.42 2.61 12.46
C TYR A 537 7.80 3.67 11.56
N ASN A 538 7.37 4.78 12.16
CA ASN A 538 6.88 5.96 11.47
C ASN A 538 7.33 7.21 12.22
N HIS A 539 7.57 8.28 11.48
CA HIS A 539 7.78 9.62 12.02
C HIS A 539 7.26 10.65 11.02
N TRP A 540 7.10 11.88 11.50
CA TRP A 540 6.51 12.97 10.74
C TRP A 540 7.30 14.25 10.91
N LYS A 541 7.43 14.98 9.80
CA LYS A 541 7.97 16.34 9.81
C LYS A 541 7.07 17.23 10.64
N LYS A 542 7.68 18.05 11.51
CA LYS A 542 7.02 19.25 12.03
C LYS A 542 6.93 20.27 10.91
N VAL A 543 5.71 20.56 10.46
CA VAL A 543 5.40 21.46 9.34
C VAL A 543 4.45 22.57 9.77
N THR A 544 4.49 23.66 9.02
CA THR A 544 3.69 24.88 9.18
C THR A 544 3.08 25.28 7.84
N GLU A 545 2.22 26.30 7.83
CA GLU A 545 1.65 26.85 6.57
C GLU A 545 2.75 27.32 5.60
N LYS A 546 3.87 27.83 6.13
CA LYS A 546 5.02 28.30 5.35
C LYS A 546 5.63 27.19 4.49
N ASP A 547 5.65 25.96 4.98
CA ASP A 547 6.22 24.82 4.25
C ASP A 547 5.39 24.46 3.01
N TYR A 548 4.16 24.98 2.88
CA TYR A 548 3.25 24.71 1.76
C TYR A 548 2.86 25.95 0.96
N GLU A 549 3.58 27.07 1.08
CA GLU A 549 3.31 28.30 0.31
C GLU A 549 3.34 28.09 -1.22
N HIS A 550 4.14 27.12 -1.68
CA HIS A 550 4.26 26.74 -3.09
C HIS A 550 3.09 25.88 -3.61
N VAL A 551 2.22 25.37 -2.72
CA VAL A 551 1.10 24.51 -3.11
C VAL A 551 -0.09 25.37 -3.55
N GLU A 552 -0.60 25.05 -4.74
CA GLU A 552 -1.78 25.70 -5.29
C GLU A 552 -3.04 25.47 -4.41
N ARG A 553 -3.75 26.57 -4.10
CA ARG A 553 -5.04 26.56 -3.40
C ARG A 553 -6.17 26.20 -4.37
N LYS A 554 -6.95 25.16 -4.04
CA LYS A 554 -8.12 24.66 -4.76
C LYS A 554 -9.27 24.40 -3.77
N PRO A 555 -10.47 24.97 -4.00
CA PRO A 555 -11.60 24.76 -3.10
C PRO A 555 -11.96 23.27 -2.96
N ARG A 556 -12.38 22.85 -1.77
CA ARG A 556 -12.89 21.49 -1.53
C ARG A 556 -14.24 21.32 -2.21
N VAL A 557 -14.42 20.20 -2.90
CA VAL A 557 -15.73 19.81 -3.42
C VAL A 557 -16.71 19.59 -2.26
N LYS A 558 -17.89 20.23 -2.34
CA LYS A 558 -18.97 20.07 -1.36
C LYS A 558 -20.15 19.37 -2.02
N VAL A 559 -20.56 18.24 -1.42
CA VAL A 559 -21.77 17.53 -1.84
C VAL A 559 -22.99 18.34 -1.44
N LYS A 560 -23.89 18.60 -2.41
CA LYS A 560 -25.17 19.23 -2.12
C LYS A 560 -26.10 18.20 -1.49
N LEU A 561 -26.39 18.36 -0.20
CA LEU A 561 -27.35 17.54 0.53
C LEU A 561 -28.79 17.77 0.01
N LEU A 562 -29.69 16.83 0.27
CA LEU A 562 -31.12 17.01 0.00
C LEU A 562 -31.68 18.25 0.72
N ASP A 563 -32.80 18.81 0.25
CA ASP A 563 -33.44 19.93 0.92
C ASP A 563 -33.97 19.54 2.32
N PRO A 564 -33.78 20.36 3.38
CA PRO A 564 -34.25 20.04 4.74
C PRO A 564 -35.73 19.65 4.84
N GLU A 565 -36.62 20.25 4.02
CA GLU A 565 -38.05 19.89 4.00
C GLU A 565 -38.29 18.46 3.46
N ILE A 566 -37.44 18.02 2.54
CA ILE A 566 -37.43 16.63 2.06
C ILE A 566 -36.79 15.72 3.12
N ARG A 567 -35.68 16.14 3.74
CA ARG A 567 -34.99 15.32 4.75
C ARG A 567 -35.92 14.95 5.92
N LYS A 568 -36.68 15.92 6.44
CA LYS A 568 -37.55 15.71 7.61
C LYS A 568 -38.81 14.89 7.34
N SER A 569 -39.14 14.60 6.08
CA SER A 569 -40.40 13.95 5.70
C SER A 569 -40.25 12.49 5.26
N ASN A 570 -39.03 11.98 5.12
CA ASN A 570 -38.79 10.61 4.66
C ASN A 570 -37.41 10.08 5.10
N PHE A 571 -37.14 8.83 4.75
CA PHE A 571 -35.89 8.13 5.04
C PHE A 571 -34.99 7.96 3.80
N LYS A 572 -35.14 8.81 2.76
CA LYS A 572 -34.21 8.81 1.63
C LYS A 572 -32.81 9.21 2.10
N GLU A 573 -31.79 8.66 1.45
CA GLU A 573 -30.40 8.98 1.74
C GLU A 573 -30.16 10.49 1.56
N VAL A 574 -29.61 11.14 2.60
CA VAL A 574 -29.50 12.61 2.66
C VAL A 574 -28.35 13.17 1.81
N GLU A 575 -27.23 12.45 1.77
CA GLU A 575 -26.03 12.83 1.03
C GLU A 575 -25.96 11.97 -0.24
N PRO A 576 -26.03 12.55 -1.46
CA PRO A 576 -25.81 11.80 -2.70
C PRO A 576 -24.32 11.53 -2.97
N THR A 577 -24.02 10.60 -3.88
CA THR A 577 -22.67 10.35 -4.37
C THR A 577 -22.24 11.43 -5.39
N MET A 578 -20.95 11.73 -5.47
CA MET A 578 -20.38 12.69 -6.44
C MET A 578 -20.33 12.08 -7.86
N ASP A 579 -20.28 12.90 -8.90
CA ASP A 579 -19.96 12.42 -10.26
C ASP A 579 -18.47 12.08 -10.42
N GLU A 580 -18.16 11.29 -11.44
CA GLU A 580 -16.82 10.75 -11.68
C GLU A 580 -15.77 11.84 -11.94
N GLU A 581 -16.09 12.84 -12.76
CA GLU A 581 -15.17 13.93 -13.10
C GLU A 581 -14.76 14.72 -11.84
N THR A 582 -15.74 15.01 -10.99
CA THR A 582 -15.53 15.66 -9.70
C THR A 582 -14.67 14.81 -8.77
N VAL A 583 -14.89 13.49 -8.73
CA VAL A 583 -14.09 12.55 -7.92
C VAL A 583 -12.64 12.51 -8.37
N LEU A 584 -12.38 12.40 -9.68
CA LEU A 584 -11.04 12.40 -10.24
C LEU A 584 -10.29 13.69 -9.88
N THR A 585 -10.95 14.84 -10.05
CA THR A 585 -10.38 16.16 -9.75
C THR A 585 -10.08 16.33 -8.25
N GLU A 586 -11.00 15.94 -7.38
CA GLU A 586 -10.84 16.02 -5.93
C GLU A 586 -9.75 15.06 -5.43
N ALA A 587 -9.59 13.87 -6.01
CA ALA A 587 -8.49 12.96 -5.68
C ALA A 587 -7.11 13.52 -6.06
N GLN A 588 -7.01 14.25 -7.18
CA GLN A 588 -5.78 14.91 -7.63
C GLN A 588 -5.31 16.04 -6.72
N ARG A 589 -6.19 16.59 -5.85
CA ARG A 589 -5.81 17.56 -4.81
C ARG A 589 -4.85 16.98 -3.76
N CYS A 590 -4.70 15.65 -3.68
CA CYS A 590 -3.79 15.02 -2.73
C CYS A 590 -2.36 15.56 -2.91
N MET A 591 -1.63 15.80 -1.83
CA MET A 591 -0.24 16.29 -1.92
C MET A 591 0.80 15.16 -1.97
N SER A 592 0.39 13.89 -1.79
CA SER A 592 1.32 12.75 -1.59
C SER A 592 2.40 13.03 -0.54
N CYS A 593 1.99 13.55 0.61
CA CYS A 593 2.92 13.99 1.65
C CYS A 593 3.70 12.85 2.34
N GLY A 594 3.25 11.60 2.25
CA GLY A 594 3.99 10.43 2.72
C GLY A 594 5.05 9.95 1.71
N CYS A 595 6.09 9.28 2.21
CA CYS A 595 7.21 8.80 1.37
C CYS A 595 6.76 7.75 0.34
N MET A 596 7.15 7.94 -0.92
CA MET A 596 6.87 7.02 -2.02
C MET A 596 7.68 5.72 -1.96
N GLU A 597 8.81 5.71 -1.24
CA GLU A 597 9.70 4.55 -1.07
C GLU A 597 9.49 3.83 0.27
N VAL A 598 8.36 4.05 0.94
CA VAL A 598 8.07 3.53 2.30
C VAL A 598 8.20 2.00 2.44
N PHE A 599 7.99 1.25 1.35
CA PHE A 599 8.12 -0.21 1.30
C PHE A 599 9.52 -0.71 0.97
N ARG A 600 10.44 0.16 0.53
CA ARG A 600 11.82 -0.16 0.17
C ARG A 600 12.86 0.53 1.08
N CYS A 601 12.41 1.35 2.03
CA CYS A 601 13.28 2.10 2.93
C CYS A 601 13.91 1.22 4.03
N LYS A 602 15.20 0.95 3.92
CA LYS A 602 15.97 0.18 4.91
C LYS A 602 16.10 0.88 6.25
N LEU A 603 16.09 2.22 6.27
CA LEU A 603 16.10 2.97 7.53
C LEU A 603 14.86 2.69 8.36
N ARG A 604 13.68 2.69 7.72
CA ARG A 604 12.42 2.33 8.36
C ARG A 604 12.40 0.87 8.81
N GLU A 605 12.92 -0.04 7.99
CA GLU A 605 13.04 -1.46 8.33
C GLU A 605 13.89 -1.67 9.59
N TYR A 606 15.11 -1.13 9.61
CA TYR A 606 16.00 -1.27 10.77
C TYR A 606 15.46 -0.53 11.99
N ALA A 607 14.90 0.67 11.84
CA ALA A 607 14.30 1.38 12.96
C ALA A 607 13.16 0.59 13.62
N THR A 608 12.37 -0.15 12.82
CA THR A 608 11.32 -1.04 13.33
C THR A 608 11.91 -2.21 14.11
N LEU A 609 12.93 -2.89 13.55
CA LEU A 609 13.55 -4.06 14.18
C LEU A 609 14.26 -3.74 15.50
N TYR A 610 14.95 -2.60 15.58
CA TYR A 610 15.73 -2.20 16.76
C TYR A 610 14.92 -1.33 17.74
N ASP A 611 13.63 -1.10 17.48
CA ASP A 611 12.76 -0.17 18.22
C ASP A 611 13.43 1.20 18.46
N ALA A 612 14.06 1.72 17.39
CA ALA A 612 14.81 2.97 17.43
C ALA A 612 13.85 4.17 17.47
N LYS A 613 14.21 5.20 18.23
CA LYS A 613 13.38 6.40 18.42
C LYS A 613 14.07 7.65 17.87
N GLN A 614 13.34 8.42 17.08
CA GLN A 614 13.86 9.67 16.51
C GLN A 614 14.24 10.69 17.57
N ASP A 615 13.48 10.74 18.66
CA ASP A 615 13.58 11.73 19.73
C ASP A 615 14.53 11.30 20.86
N ALA A 616 15.22 10.16 20.73
CA ALA A 616 16.21 9.70 21.70
C ALA A 616 17.38 10.71 21.84
N PHE A 617 17.77 11.35 20.73
CA PHE A 617 18.75 12.43 20.71
C PHE A 617 18.12 13.69 20.11
N VAL A 618 17.88 14.70 20.95
CA VAL A 618 17.28 15.97 20.52
C VAL A 618 18.40 16.92 20.09
N GLY A 619 18.34 17.38 18.84
CA GLY A 619 19.25 18.36 18.26
C GLY A 619 18.58 19.22 17.20
N GLU A 620 19.32 20.18 16.64
CA GLU A 620 18.88 20.88 15.44
C GLU A 620 18.87 19.92 14.25
N GLN A 621 17.82 19.97 13.45
CA GLN A 621 17.70 19.19 12.21
C GLN A 621 18.09 20.06 11.03
N ASN A 622 18.92 19.53 10.15
CA ASN A 622 19.20 20.15 8.87
C ASN A 622 17.97 20.08 7.98
N LYS A 623 17.60 21.23 7.39
CA LYS A 623 16.55 21.32 6.38
C LYS A 623 17.19 21.70 5.06
N PHE A 624 16.96 20.87 4.06
CA PHE A 624 17.46 21.06 2.71
C PHE A 624 16.29 21.36 1.77
N GLU A 625 16.54 22.23 0.79
CA GLU A 625 15.66 22.36 -0.37
C GLU A 625 15.66 21.04 -1.14
N ILE A 626 14.49 20.65 -1.66
CA ILE A 626 14.34 19.43 -2.46
C ILE A 626 14.74 19.79 -3.89
N ASP A 627 15.72 19.07 -4.44
CA ASP A 627 16.11 19.25 -5.85
C ASP A 627 15.17 18.42 -6.75
N GLU A 628 14.23 19.13 -7.38
CA GLU A 628 13.31 18.60 -8.38
C GLU A 628 13.65 19.08 -9.79
N THR A 629 14.87 19.57 -10.03
CA THR A 629 15.25 20.17 -11.32
C THR A 629 15.32 19.12 -12.44
N HIS A 630 15.82 17.92 -12.14
CA HIS A 630 15.92 16.84 -13.13
C HIS A 630 14.52 16.34 -13.57
N PRO A 631 14.27 16.11 -14.87
CA PRO A 631 12.94 15.75 -15.37
C PRO A 631 12.39 14.43 -14.83
N ASN A 632 13.27 13.47 -14.50
CA ASN A 632 12.87 12.10 -14.13
C ASN A 632 13.25 11.69 -12.70
N VAL A 633 14.00 12.51 -11.95
CA VAL A 633 14.55 12.13 -10.63
C VAL A 633 14.39 13.29 -9.65
N VAL A 634 14.14 12.98 -8.38
CA VAL A 634 14.12 13.93 -7.26
C VAL A 634 15.21 13.53 -6.27
N LEU A 635 15.95 14.53 -5.78
CA LEU A 635 16.92 14.40 -4.69
C LEU A 635 16.43 15.17 -3.45
N ASP A 636 16.05 14.42 -2.41
CA ASP A 636 15.58 14.93 -1.13
C ASP A 636 16.60 14.59 -0.02
N ASN A 637 17.53 15.52 0.22
CA ASN A 637 18.55 15.36 1.25
C ASN A 637 17.98 15.26 2.67
N ASN A 638 16.73 15.67 2.90
CA ASN A 638 16.08 15.52 4.21
C ASN A 638 15.83 14.05 4.59
N LYS A 639 15.94 13.11 3.63
CA LYS A 639 15.84 11.66 3.84
C LYS A 639 17.21 10.96 3.82
N CYS A 640 18.28 11.67 3.44
CA CYS A 640 19.57 11.06 3.19
C CYS A 640 20.27 10.66 4.49
N VAL A 641 20.83 9.45 4.52
CA VAL A 641 21.64 8.95 5.66
C VAL A 641 23.14 9.01 5.39
N LEU A 642 23.55 9.79 4.37
CA LEU A 642 24.96 9.98 3.96
C LEU A 642 25.74 8.67 3.80
N CYS A 643 25.07 7.64 3.26
CA CYS A 643 25.68 6.32 3.08
C CYS A 643 26.75 6.26 1.99
N GLY A 644 26.76 7.23 1.06
CA GLY A 644 27.75 7.32 -0.02
C GLY A 644 27.57 6.38 -1.20
N GLN A 645 26.55 5.50 -1.19
CA GLN A 645 26.41 4.53 -2.27
C GLN A 645 26.20 5.19 -3.65
N CYS A 646 25.42 6.28 -3.71
CA CYS A 646 25.23 7.05 -4.94
C CYS A 646 26.55 7.64 -5.44
N VAL A 647 27.30 8.33 -4.57
CA VAL A 647 28.62 8.91 -4.89
C VAL A 647 29.57 7.85 -5.41
N ASN A 648 29.72 6.75 -4.67
CA ASN A 648 30.62 5.66 -5.07
C ASN A 648 30.20 5.04 -6.42
N PHE A 649 28.91 4.89 -6.68
CA PHE A 649 28.43 4.41 -7.98
C PHE A 649 28.81 5.38 -9.10
N THR A 650 28.56 6.68 -8.95
CA THR A 650 28.81 7.64 -10.03
C THR A 650 30.31 7.80 -10.32
N HIS A 651 31.16 7.72 -9.29
CA HIS A 651 32.60 7.89 -9.42
C HIS A 651 33.32 6.61 -9.84
N GLU A 652 33.04 5.48 -9.17
CA GLU A 652 33.81 4.25 -9.36
C GLU A 652 33.22 3.32 -10.41
N ILE A 653 31.89 3.31 -10.60
CA ILE A 653 31.20 2.38 -11.50
C ILE A 653 30.84 3.07 -12.81
N ALA A 654 29.97 4.07 -12.78
CA ALA A 654 29.53 4.78 -13.96
C ALA A 654 30.60 5.74 -14.53
N ARG A 655 31.49 6.26 -13.66
CA ARG A 655 32.52 7.27 -13.98
C ARG A 655 31.95 8.55 -14.60
N GLU A 656 30.76 8.91 -14.15
CA GLU A 656 30.03 10.10 -14.58
C GLU A 656 30.20 11.25 -13.58
N GLY A 657 30.49 10.96 -12.31
CA GLY A 657 30.70 11.99 -11.28
C GLY A 657 29.48 12.87 -11.00
N ILE A 658 28.27 12.37 -11.24
CA ILE A 658 27.02 13.16 -11.21
C ILE A 658 26.73 13.77 -9.83
N VAL A 659 27.10 13.09 -8.74
CA VAL A 659 26.88 13.57 -7.37
C VAL A 659 28.07 13.28 -6.47
N ASP A 660 28.32 14.19 -5.53
CA ASP A 660 29.39 14.09 -4.53
C ASP A 660 28.89 14.60 -3.16
N TYR A 661 29.72 14.43 -2.12
CA TYR A 661 29.54 15.08 -0.83
C TYR A 661 29.91 16.55 -0.93
N LEU A 662 28.93 17.42 -0.69
CA LEU A 662 29.16 18.85 -0.58
C LEU A 662 29.36 19.24 0.88
N PHE A 663 30.27 20.20 1.11
CA PHE A 663 30.65 20.70 2.45
C PHE A 663 31.23 19.61 3.39
N ARG A 664 31.53 19.98 4.64
CA ARG A 664 32.06 19.09 5.68
C ARG A 664 31.35 19.32 7.02
N GLY A 665 31.21 18.26 7.81
CA GLY A 665 30.63 18.30 9.16
C GLY A 665 29.10 18.30 9.12
N PHE A 666 28.46 19.05 10.03
CA PHE A 666 27.00 19.04 10.18
C PHE A 666 26.21 19.52 8.96
N LYS A 667 26.84 20.26 8.05
CA LYS A 667 26.20 20.77 6.81
C LYS A 667 26.44 19.89 5.59
N THR A 668 26.99 18.69 5.78
CA THR A 668 27.26 17.79 4.65
C THR A 668 25.96 17.26 4.06
N TYR A 669 25.84 17.34 2.73
CA TYR A 669 24.73 16.76 1.98
C TYR A 669 25.22 16.24 0.63
N ILE A 670 24.40 15.46 -0.06
CA ILE A 670 24.71 14.95 -1.40
C ILE A 670 24.17 15.93 -2.44
N GLY A 671 24.99 16.31 -3.39
CA GLY A 671 24.55 17.18 -4.49
C GLY A 671 25.45 17.06 -5.72
N PRO A 672 25.07 17.72 -6.83
CA PRO A 672 25.91 17.79 -8.02
C PRO A 672 27.24 18.48 -7.74
N GLN A 673 28.26 18.14 -8.52
CA GLN A 673 29.58 18.76 -8.36
C GLN A 673 29.52 20.28 -8.58
N LEU A 674 30.36 21.02 -7.87
CA LEU A 674 30.49 22.49 -7.97
C LEU A 674 29.21 23.29 -7.67
N GLY A 675 28.17 22.68 -7.10
CA GLY A 675 26.91 23.36 -6.79
C GLY A 675 26.02 23.59 -8.02
N GLU A 676 26.25 22.83 -9.09
CA GLU A 676 25.35 22.76 -10.25
C GLU A 676 24.00 22.12 -9.87
N ARG A 677 23.01 22.18 -10.77
CA ARG A 677 21.73 21.49 -10.57
C ARG A 677 21.78 20.09 -11.15
N LEU A 678 20.91 19.21 -10.66
CA LEU A 678 20.84 17.84 -11.17
C LEU A 678 20.45 17.79 -12.66
N GLU A 679 19.66 18.77 -13.14
CA GLU A 679 19.32 18.93 -14.57
C GLU A 679 20.53 19.20 -15.49
N ASP A 680 21.61 19.78 -14.96
CA ASP A 680 22.80 20.14 -15.74
C ASP A 680 23.74 18.95 -15.97
N GLN A 681 23.56 17.87 -15.21
CA GLN A 681 24.43 16.71 -15.23
C GLN A 681 24.11 15.79 -16.41
N LYS A 682 25.14 15.43 -17.17
CA LYS A 682 25.02 14.54 -18.35
C LYS A 682 25.39 13.10 -18.00
N GLY A 683 24.47 12.39 -17.36
CA GLY A 683 24.59 10.96 -17.05
C GLY A 683 23.60 10.10 -17.84
N VAL A 684 23.96 8.84 -18.09
CA VAL A 684 23.08 7.82 -18.71
C VAL A 684 22.73 6.68 -17.75
N PHE A 685 23.15 6.80 -16.48
CA PHE A 685 22.83 5.91 -15.36
C PHE A 685 22.25 6.66 -14.14
N ILE A 686 21.71 7.88 -14.30
CA ILE A 686 21.20 8.65 -13.16
C ILE A 686 20.01 7.95 -12.49
N GLY A 687 19.19 7.23 -13.25
CA GLY A 687 18.08 6.44 -12.73
C GLY A 687 18.53 5.28 -11.86
N GLU A 688 19.75 4.76 -12.03
CA GLU A 688 20.31 3.71 -11.18
C GLU A 688 20.48 4.19 -9.73
N LEU A 689 20.66 5.50 -9.51
CA LEU A 689 20.75 6.09 -8.18
C LEU A 689 19.46 5.89 -7.36
N THR A 690 18.32 5.74 -8.03
CA THR A 690 17.02 5.48 -7.37
C THR A 690 16.95 4.08 -6.77
N ASP A 691 17.61 3.08 -7.38
CA ASP A 691 17.66 1.70 -6.87
C ASP A 691 18.77 1.50 -5.84
N ILE A 692 19.87 2.24 -5.99
CA ILE A 692 21.01 2.21 -5.07
C ILE A 692 20.68 2.92 -3.75
N CYS A 693 19.84 3.96 -3.77
CA CYS A 693 19.49 4.69 -2.55
C CYS A 693 18.71 3.80 -1.56
N PRO A 694 19.26 3.48 -0.37
CA PRO A 694 18.59 2.55 0.56
C PRO A 694 17.44 3.17 1.35
N VAL A 695 17.24 4.49 1.24
CA VAL A 695 16.32 5.25 2.11
C VAL A 695 15.33 6.13 1.35
N GLY A 696 15.36 6.10 0.01
CA GLY A 696 14.46 6.91 -0.82
C GLY A 696 14.76 8.42 -0.78
N ALA A 697 16.02 8.79 -0.57
CA ALA A 697 16.49 10.17 -0.76
C ALA A 697 16.65 10.53 -2.23
N ILE A 698 16.87 9.55 -3.10
CA ILE A 698 16.84 9.71 -4.56
C ILE A 698 15.71 8.85 -5.09
N THR A 699 14.73 9.47 -5.76
CA THR A 699 13.50 8.80 -6.20
C THR A 699 13.15 9.14 -7.64
N GLU A 700 12.47 8.23 -8.32
CA GLU A 700 11.99 8.45 -9.68
C GLU A 700 10.70 9.30 -9.68
N LYS A 701 10.60 10.25 -10.61
CA LYS A 701 9.34 10.93 -10.93
C LYS A 701 8.49 10.01 -11.80
N LEU A 702 7.57 9.29 -11.15
CA LEU A 702 6.70 8.35 -11.84
C LEU A 702 5.73 9.10 -12.78
N PRO A 703 5.43 8.56 -13.98
CA PRO A 703 4.61 9.21 -15.00
C PRO A 703 3.11 9.08 -14.72
N PHE A 704 2.71 9.16 -13.44
CA PHE A 704 1.32 9.13 -13.02
C PHE A 704 0.89 10.54 -12.65
N VAL A 705 -0.34 10.91 -12.99
CA VAL A 705 -0.96 12.17 -12.52
C VAL A 705 -0.83 12.28 -11.00
N LYS A 706 -1.03 11.14 -10.32
CA LYS A 706 -0.76 11.01 -8.90
C LYS A 706 -0.20 9.63 -8.56
N PRO A 707 1.08 9.52 -8.18
CA PRO A 707 1.62 8.23 -7.75
C PRO A 707 1.27 7.95 -6.28
N GLY A 708 0.96 6.70 -5.97
CA GLY A 708 0.78 6.19 -4.61
C GLY A 708 1.97 5.34 -4.15
N PRO A 709 2.25 5.27 -2.83
CA PRO A 709 3.21 4.32 -2.30
C PRO A 709 2.57 2.94 -2.44
N TRP A 710 2.86 2.22 -3.52
CA TRP A 710 2.33 0.87 -3.71
C TRP A 710 3.41 -0.16 -3.44
N LYS A 711 3.05 -1.24 -2.75
CA LYS A 711 3.96 -2.37 -2.57
C LYS A 711 4.02 -3.18 -3.87
N THR A 712 5.04 -2.91 -4.68
CA THR A 712 5.22 -3.56 -5.99
C THR A 712 5.80 -4.96 -5.87
N GLN A 713 5.56 -5.77 -6.89
CA GLN A 713 6.21 -7.06 -7.12
C GLN A 713 7.17 -6.95 -8.31
N PRO A 714 8.44 -7.34 -8.17
CA PRO A 714 9.38 -7.32 -9.28
C PRO A 714 9.15 -8.52 -10.19
N VAL A 715 8.90 -8.28 -11.48
CA VAL A 715 8.81 -9.32 -12.51
C VAL A 715 10.05 -9.28 -13.40
N LYS A 716 10.77 -10.40 -13.47
CA LYS A 716 11.96 -10.55 -14.31
C LYS A 716 11.62 -10.41 -15.79
N THR A 717 12.34 -9.56 -16.50
CA THR A 717 12.30 -9.47 -17.95
C THR A 717 13.63 -8.93 -18.49
N VAL A 718 13.66 -8.48 -19.74
CA VAL A 718 14.82 -7.86 -20.39
C VAL A 718 14.44 -6.50 -20.99
N CYS A 719 15.38 -5.59 -21.10
CA CYS A 719 15.20 -4.32 -21.82
C CYS A 719 15.07 -4.58 -23.33
N ASN A 720 14.07 -3.96 -23.98
CA ASN A 720 13.84 -4.06 -25.42
C ASN A 720 14.42 -2.89 -26.24
N GLY A 721 15.32 -2.09 -25.66
CA GLY A 721 15.85 -0.89 -26.30
C GLY A 721 16.99 -1.10 -27.28
N CYS A 722 17.84 -2.11 -27.06
CA CYS A 722 18.99 -2.39 -27.91
C CYS A 722 19.39 -3.87 -27.84
N SER A 723 20.36 -4.27 -28.66
CA SER A 723 20.79 -5.66 -28.84
C SER A 723 21.41 -6.32 -27.61
N PHE A 724 21.67 -5.57 -26.53
CA PHE A 724 22.17 -6.17 -25.28
C PHE A 724 21.12 -6.94 -24.51
N ALA A 725 19.84 -6.56 -24.61
CA ALA A 725 18.77 -7.18 -23.84
C ALA A 725 19.09 -7.29 -22.33
N CYS A 726 19.51 -6.17 -21.70
CA CYS A 726 19.86 -6.15 -20.27
C CYS A 726 18.75 -6.76 -19.41
N GLU A 727 19.08 -7.71 -18.54
CA GLU A 727 18.09 -8.26 -17.61
C GLU A 727 17.71 -7.20 -16.57
N MET A 728 16.42 -7.06 -16.33
CA MET A 728 15.84 -6.06 -15.44
C MET A 728 14.60 -6.63 -14.75
N ASN A 729 14.08 -5.90 -13.77
CA ASN A 729 12.74 -6.12 -13.26
C ASN A 729 11.81 -5.02 -13.77
N ILE A 730 10.55 -5.37 -14.01
CA ILE A 730 9.46 -4.40 -14.02
C ILE A 730 8.73 -4.53 -12.68
N GLU A 731 8.63 -3.42 -11.96
CA GLU A 731 7.87 -3.32 -10.71
C GLU A 731 6.38 -3.21 -11.03
N VAL A 732 5.58 -4.17 -10.60
CA VAL A 732 4.15 -4.26 -10.92
C VAL A 732 3.29 -4.17 -9.68
N TYR A 733 2.17 -3.45 -9.77
CA TYR A 733 1.12 -3.43 -8.76
C TYR A 733 -0.26 -3.61 -9.43
N ASN A 734 -0.93 -4.75 -9.21
CA ASN A 734 -2.25 -5.04 -9.79
C ASN A 734 -2.33 -4.74 -11.31
N ASP A 735 -1.47 -5.36 -12.12
CA ASP A 735 -1.31 -5.11 -13.58
C ASP A 735 -0.85 -3.68 -13.96
N ILE A 736 -0.68 -2.76 -13.01
CA ILE A 736 -0.07 -1.45 -13.24
C ILE A 736 1.45 -1.62 -13.28
N LEU A 737 2.05 -1.23 -14.39
CA LEU A 737 3.51 -1.20 -14.54
C LEU A 737 4.04 0.10 -13.95
N VAL A 738 4.79 0.03 -12.85
CA VAL A 738 5.18 1.20 -12.05
C VAL A 738 6.51 1.78 -12.52
N ARG A 739 7.58 0.97 -12.54
CA ARG A 739 8.93 1.37 -12.99
C ARG A 739 9.76 0.15 -13.39
N ALA A 740 10.90 0.40 -14.04
CA ALA A 740 11.94 -0.62 -14.20
C ALA A 740 13.00 -0.49 -13.09
N SER A 741 13.52 -1.62 -12.62
CA SER A 741 14.59 -1.67 -11.62
C SER A 741 15.70 -2.64 -12.00
N SER A 742 16.91 -2.38 -11.50
CA SER A 742 18.08 -3.22 -11.76
C SER A 742 18.03 -4.55 -11.01
N ARG A 743 18.79 -5.52 -11.52
CA ARG A 743 18.94 -6.85 -10.94
C ARG A 743 20.39 -7.10 -10.55
N LYS A 744 20.65 -7.27 -9.26
CA LYS A 744 22.02 -7.53 -8.76
C LYS A 744 22.59 -8.88 -9.23
N ASP A 745 21.72 -9.86 -9.45
CA ASP A 745 22.08 -11.22 -9.89
C ASP A 745 22.24 -11.36 -11.41
N SER A 746 22.03 -10.29 -12.18
CA SER A 746 22.10 -10.35 -13.64
C SER A 746 23.51 -10.23 -14.21
N TRP A 747 23.65 -10.57 -15.50
CA TRP A 747 24.93 -10.42 -16.20
C TRP A 747 25.37 -8.96 -16.38
N ASN A 748 24.41 -8.03 -16.45
CA ASN A 748 24.62 -6.59 -16.61
C ASN A 748 24.77 -5.84 -15.28
N GLY A 749 24.16 -6.32 -14.18
CA GLY A 749 24.20 -5.73 -12.84
C GLY A 749 23.44 -4.41 -12.68
N TYR A 750 23.51 -3.53 -13.69
CA TYR A 750 22.90 -2.20 -13.72
C TYR A 750 22.17 -1.98 -15.05
N ILE A 751 21.27 -1.00 -15.10
CA ILE A 751 20.53 -0.63 -16.32
C ILE A 751 20.62 0.87 -16.59
N CYS A 752 20.66 1.24 -17.86
CA CYS A 752 20.74 2.64 -18.28
C CYS A 752 19.37 3.34 -18.22
N ASP A 753 19.40 4.65 -18.34
CA ASP A 753 18.23 5.53 -18.22
C ASP A 753 17.18 5.31 -19.30
N TYR A 754 17.58 4.86 -20.49
CA TYR A 754 16.66 4.59 -21.60
C TYR A 754 15.52 3.64 -21.19
N CYS A 755 15.86 2.48 -20.61
CA CYS A 755 14.84 1.53 -20.23
C CYS A 755 13.98 1.98 -19.04
N ARG A 756 14.48 2.91 -18.21
CA ARG A 756 13.79 3.43 -17.03
C ARG A 756 12.80 4.53 -17.39
N PHE A 757 13.26 5.54 -18.12
CA PHE A 757 12.51 6.77 -18.35
C PHE A 757 11.76 6.76 -19.68
N GLU A 758 12.35 6.23 -20.75
CA GLU A 758 11.63 6.09 -22.03
C GLU A 758 10.61 4.95 -21.98
N ARG A 759 10.75 4.02 -21.03
CA ARG A 759 9.79 2.94 -20.75
C ARG A 759 9.36 2.16 -22.02
N PRO A 760 10.31 1.72 -22.86
CA PRO A 760 10.01 1.00 -24.11
C PRO A 760 9.23 -0.31 -23.85
N TRP A 761 9.22 -0.79 -22.61
CA TRP A 761 8.47 -1.96 -22.20
C TRP A 761 6.97 -1.72 -22.00
N ALA A 762 6.53 -0.46 -21.90
CA ALA A 762 5.14 -0.02 -21.79
C ALA A 762 4.63 0.71 -23.04
N GLN A 763 5.39 0.69 -24.13
CA GLN A 763 5.00 1.31 -25.40
C GLN A 763 4.82 0.24 -26.48
N ASP A 764 3.71 0.30 -27.21
CA ASP A 764 3.48 -0.48 -28.43
C ASP A 764 2.51 0.28 -29.35
N ILE A 765 2.41 -0.20 -30.58
CA ILE A 765 1.44 0.23 -31.57
C ILE A 765 0.04 -0.20 -31.11
N ALA A 766 -0.87 0.75 -30.92
CA ALA A 766 -2.22 0.44 -30.43
C ALA A 766 -3.16 -0.15 -31.49
N GLN A 767 -2.89 0.09 -32.78
CA GLN A 767 -3.73 -0.28 -33.92
C GLN A 767 -2.89 -0.46 -35.20
N PRO A 768 -3.37 -1.23 -36.20
CA PRO A 768 -2.63 -1.43 -37.45
C PRO A 768 -2.26 -0.10 -38.13
N ILE A 769 -1.07 -0.05 -38.76
CA ILE A 769 -0.58 1.14 -39.47
C ILE A 769 -0.36 0.80 -40.94
N LEU A 770 -1.11 1.44 -41.83
CA LEU A 770 -0.96 1.30 -43.28
C LEU A 770 -0.33 2.57 -43.87
N LYS A 771 0.83 2.44 -44.53
CA LYS A 771 1.58 3.56 -45.13
C LYS A 771 1.80 4.74 -44.16
N GLY A 772 2.09 4.43 -42.90
CA GLY A 772 2.32 5.43 -41.85
C GLY A 772 1.07 6.02 -41.19
N ASN A 773 -0.14 5.63 -41.64
CA ASN A 773 -1.40 6.09 -41.03
C ASN A 773 -2.06 4.94 -40.25
N ALA A 774 -2.61 5.25 -39.09
CA ALA A 774 -3.43 4.30 -38.34
C ALA A 774 -4.71 3.93 -39.12
N VAL A 775 -5.05 2.64 -39.16
CA VAL A 775 -6.24 2.10 -39.85
C VAL A 775 -7.01 1.14 -38.95
N SER A 776 -8.25 0.82 -39.34
CA SER A 776 -9.07 -0.16 -38.62
C SER A 776 -8.57 -1.60 -38.85
N TRP A 777 -8.99 -2.53 -38.00
CA TRP A 777 -8.72 -3.96 -38.21
C TRP A 777 -9.36 -4.48 -39.50
N GLU A 778 -10.55 -4.01 -39.87
CA GLU A 778 -11.22 -4.36 -41.13
C GLU A 778 -10.41 -3.90 -42.36
N ASP A 779 -9.84 -2.69 -42.32
CA ASP A 779 -8.98 -2.19 -43.40
C ASP A 779 -7.66 -2.99 -43.49
N ALA A 780 -7.13 -3.41 -42.35
CA ALA A 780 -5.95 -4.27 -42.29
C ALA A 780 -6.24 -5.65 -42.89
N GLU A 781 -7.39 -6.26 -42.57
CA GLU A 781 -7.86 -7.53 -43.15
C GLU A 781 -8.00 -7.41 -44.68
N LYS A 782 -8.67 -6.35 -45.14
CA LYS A 782 -8.82 -6.09 -46.58
C LYS A 782 -7.48 -5.97 -47.30
N PHE A 783 -6.50 -5.30 -46.68
CA PHE A 783 -5.14 -5.23 -47.24
C PHE A 783 -4.49 -6.61 -47.37
N LEU A 784 -4.69 -7.48 -46.37
CA LEU A 784 -4.17 -8.85 -46.38
C LEU A 784 -4.85 -9.74 -47.44
N GLU A 785 -6.14 -9.52 -47.72
CA GLU A 785 -6.89 -10.26 -48.75
C GLU A 785 -6.56 -9.81 -50.17
N GLU A 786 -6.38 -8.50 -50.40
CA GLU A 786 -6.21 -7.92 -51.74
C GLU A 786 -4.76 -7.97 -52.26
N LYS A 787 -3.77 -8.22 -51.40
CA LYS A 787 -2.35 -8.07 -51.73
C LYS A 787 -1.55 -9.34 -51.44
N GLU A 788 -0.72 -9.74 -52.40
CA GLU A 788 0.38 -10.66 -52.13
C GLU A 788 1.48 -9.92 -51.35
N CYS A 789 1.58 -10.23 -50.06
CA CYS A 789 2.49 -9.59 -49.14
C CYS A 789 3.69 -10.47 -48.77
N ALA A 790 4.86 -9.87 -48.55
CA ALA A 790 5.95 -10.52 -47.81
C ALA A 790 5.85 -10.21 -46.30
N LEU A 791 6.18 -11.18 -45.45
CA LEU A 791 6.19 -11.04 -44.00
C LEU A 791 7.56 -10.56 -43.51
N ILE A 792 7.59 -9.43 -42.80
CA ILE A 792 8.79 -8.84 -42.22
C ILE A 792 8.73 -8.95 -40.70
N LEU A 793 9.67 -9.69 -40.14
CA LEU A 793 9.83 -9.83 -38.70
C LEU A 793 10.77 -8.74 -38.17
N THR A 794 10.43 -8.17 -37.01
CA THR A 794 11.27 -7.18 -36.34
C THR A 794 12.02 -7.80 -35.15
N PRO A 795 13.13 -7.19 -34.70
CA PRO A 795 13.88 -7.66 -33.52
C PRO A 795 13.11 -7.55 -32.19
N SER A 796 11.87 -7.04 -32.20
CA SER A 796 10.98 -6.93 -31.03
C SER A 796 10.20 -8.22 -30.75
N LEU A 797 10.54 -9.31 -31.42
CA LEU A 797 9.90 -10.61 -31.24
C LEU A 797 10.77 -11.54 -30.40
N THR A 798 10.13 -12.39 -29.61
CA THR A 798 10.77 -13.53 -28.93
C THR A 798 11.15 -14.62 -29.93
N ASN A 799 12.08 -15.49 -29.56
CA ASN A 799 12.51 -16.62 -30.38
C ASN A 799 11.32 -17.52 -30.74
N GLU A 800 10.40 -17.72 -29.81
CA GLU A 800 9.20 -18.52 -30.00
C GLU A 800 8.21 -17.86 -30.99
N GLU A 801 8.02 -16.54 -30.91
CA GLU A 801 7.22 -15.80 -31.90
C GLU A 801 7.87 -15.85 -33.30
N ILE A 802 9.20 -15.67 -33.38
CA ILE A 802 9.96 -15.75 -34.64
C ILE A 802 9.74 -17.12 -35.29
N MET A 803 9.93 -18.20 -34.53
CA MET A 803 9.78 -19.56 -35.04
C MET A 803 8.35 -19.86 -35.48
N PHE A 804 7.35 -19.44 -34.69
CA PHE A 804 5.94 -19.60 -35.05
C PHE A 804 5.59 -18.90 -36.38
N LEU A 805 5.99 -17.63 -36.52
CA LEU A 805 5.69 -16.85 -37.73
C LEU A 805 6.46 -17.37 -38.95
N LYS A 806 7.69 -17.85 -38.75
CA LYS A 806 8.47 -18.49 -39.80
C LYS A 806 7.79 -19.76 -40.32
N GLU A 807 7.42 -20.67 -39.44
CA GLU A 807 6.71 -21.90 -39.83
C GLU A 807 5.38 -21.59 -40.52
N LEU A 808 4.66 -20.58 -40.05
CA LEU A 808 3.41 -20.15 -40.67
C LEU A 808 3.64 -19.63 -42.10
N ALA A 809 4.63 -18.76 -42.29
CA ALA A 809 4.96 -18.21 -43.60
C ALA A 809 5.39 -19.31 -44.59
N GLU A 810 6.25 -20.24 -44.14
CA GLU A 810 6.69 -21.38 -44.94
C GLU A 810 5.51 -22.28 -45.35
N ARG A 811 4.58 -22.57 -44.43
CA ARG A 811 3.38 -23.35 -44.73
C ARG A 811 2.44 -22.67 -45.72
N LYS A 812 2.31 -21.35 -45.65
CA LYS A 812 1.45 -20.55 -46.56
C LYS A 812 2.17 -20.11 -47.85
N GLY A 813 3.46 -20.42 -48.01
CA GLY A 813 4.25 -19.99 -49.18
C GLY A 813 4.51 -18.49 -49.24
N ILE A 814 4.46 -17.80 -48.09
CA ILE A 814 4.64 -16.35 -47.99
C ILE A 814 6.14 -16.04 -47.88
N PRO A 815 6.72 -15.16 -48.72
CA PRO A 815 8.12 -14.73 -48.56
C PRO A 815 8.33 -14.09 -47.19
N ILE A 816 9.35 -14.52 -46.46
CA ILE A 816 9.66 -14.02 -45.11
C ILE A 816 11.06 -13.41 -45.05
N GLY A 817 11.21 -12.33 -44.27
CA GLY A 817 12.50 -11.71 -44.00
C GLY A 817 12.47 -10.84 -42.74
N SER A 818 13.52 -10.04 -42.54
CA SER A 818 13.61 -9.09 -41.44
C SER A 818 14.35 -7.81 -41.83
N THR A 819 14.28 -6.79 -40.99
CA THR A 819 15.05 -5.55 -41.18
C THR A 819 16.54 -5.68 -40.81
N ILE A 820 17.00 -6.88 -40.46
CA ILE A 820 18.37 -7.16 -40.03
C ILE A 820 19.15 -7.81 -41.17
N ASP A 821 20.30 -7.22 -41.51
CA ASP A 821 21.24 -7.70 -42.52
C ASP A 821 22.58 -8.11 -41.86
N GLY A 822 23.30 -9.05 -42.48
CA GLY A 822 24.66 -9.45 -42.10
C GLY A 822 24.75 -10.70 -41.22
N GLU A 823 25.96 -10.97 -40.72
CA GLU A 823 26.24 -12.08 -39.81
C GLU A 823 26.08 -11.68 -38.34
N GLY A 824 25.88 -12.67 -37.46
CA GLY A 824 25.82 -12.45 -36.02
C GLY A 824 27.21 -12.26 -35.39
N SER A 825 27.25 -11.74 -34.17
CA SER A 825 28.49 -11.62 -33.39
C SER A 825 29.21 -12.96 -33.22
N THR A 826 30.53 -12.93 -33.31
CA THR A 826 31.42 -14.05 -32.94
C THR A 826 32.00 -13.88 -31.52
N ALA A 827 31.99 -12.66 -30.98
CA ALA A 827 32.44 -12.39 -29.61
C ALA A 827 31.39 -12.75 -28.56
N THR A 828 31.86 -13.35 -27.47
CA THR A 828 31.08 -13.59 -26.24
C THR A 828 31.30 -12.47 -25.22
N LEU A 829 30.45 -12.43 -24.18
CA LEU A 829 30.64 -11.52 -23.05
C LEU A 829 32.00 -11.74 -22.34
N GLU A 830 32.52 -12.98 -22.36
CA GLU A 830 33.79 -13.31 -21.73
C GLU A 830 34.99 -12.83 -22.55
N ASP A 831 34.88 -12.83 -23.88
CA ASP A 831 35.88 -12.21 -24.77
C ASP A 831 35.97 -10.71 -24.50
N ILE A 832 34.82 -10.01 -24.41
CA ILE A 832 34.81 -8.59 -24.05
C ILE A 832 35.47 -8.39 -22.68
N ARG A 833 35.10 -9.19 -21.66
CA ARG A 833 35.61 -9.04 -20.30
C ARG A 833 37.13 -9.27 -20.21
N ASN A 834 37.67 -10.23 -20.95
CA ASN A 834 39.09 -10.58 -20.89
C ASN A 834 39.98 -9.71 -21.78
N ALA A 835 39.41 -9.07 -22.81
CA ALA A 835 40.15 -8.19 -23.69
C ALA A 835 40.76 -7.00 -22.92
N LYS A 836 42.04 -6.71 -23.17
CA LYS A 836 42.72 -5.50 -22.71
C LYS A 836 42.65 -4.38 -23.74
N ARG A 837 42.77 -4.73 -25.03
CA ARG A 837 42.78 -3.80 -26.16
C ARG A 837 41.59 -4.05 -27.07
N VAL A 838 40.78 -3.03 -27.32
CA VAL A 838 39.50 -3.14 -28.04
C VAL A 838 39.45 -2.14 -29.20
N LEU A 839 39.05 -2.62 -30.37
CA LEU A 839 38.65 -1.74 -31.47
C LEU A 839 37.18 -1.37 -31.29
N LEU A 840 36.88 -0.06 -31.29
CA LEU A 840 35.53 0.45 -31.09
C LEU A 840 35.08 1.28 -32.29
N LYS A 841 34.16 0.73 -33.10
CA LYS A 841 33.51 1.42 -34.23
C LYS A 841 31.98 1.42 -34.06
N VAL A 842 31.52 1.99 -32.97
CA VAL A 842 30.09 2.13 -32.66
C VAL A 842 29.83 3.41 -31.86
N ASN A 843 28.64 3.97 -31.98
CA ASN A 843 28.20 5.05 -31.11
C ASN A 843 27.87 4.53 -29.70
N ILE A 844 28.72 4.82 -28.72
CA ILE A 844 28.57 4.39 -27.32
C ILE A 844 27.26 4.89 -26.70
N GLU A 845 26.75 6.07 -27.08
CA GLU A 845 25.53 6.63 -26.50
C GLU A 845 24.28 5.81 -26.85
N LYS A 846 24.31 5.08 -27.98
CA LYS A 846 23.24 4.13 -28.36
C LYS A 846 23.30 2.83 -27.55
N TYR A 847 24.46 2.52 -26.98
CA TYR A 847 24.72 1.30 -26.22
C TYR A 847 25.40 1.61 -24.88
N PRO A 848 24.73 2.32 -23.94
CA PRO A 848 25.36 2.86 -22.73
C PRO A 848 26.09 1.83 -21.85
N LEU A 849 25.66 0.57 -21.87
CA LEU A 849 26.31 -0.50 -21.11
C LEU A 849 27.77 -0.73 -21.53
N LEU A 850 28.16 -0.34 -22.75
CA LEU A 850 29.56 -0.34 -23.18
C LEU A 850 30.45 0.50 -22.27
N LYS A 851 29.94 1.61 -21.69
CA LYS A 851 30.69 2.43 -20.72
C LYS A 851 31.14 1.59 -19.51
N LEU A 852 30.30 0.66 -19.05
CA LEU A 852 30.61 -0.25 -17.95
C LEU A 852 31.48 -1.43 -18.41
N LEU A 853 31.18 -2.05 -19.56
CA LEU A 853 31.88 -3.22 -20.06
C LEU A 853 33.32 -2.92 -20.50
N LEU A 854 33.58 -1.70 -21.00
CA LEU A 854 34.90 -1.26 -21.45
C LEU A 854 35.78 -0.68 -20.33
N LYS A 855 35.32 -0.75 -19.07
CA LYS A 855 36.07 -0.25 -17.92
C LYS A 855 37.47 -0.89 -17.85
N GLY A 856 38.49 -0.03 -17.81
CA GLY A 856 39.90 -0.43 -17.67
C GLY A 856 40.53 -1.02 -18.94
N LYS A 857 39.86 -0.91 -20.09
CA LYS A 857 40.35 -1.36 -21.39
C LYS A 857 40.93 -0.19 -22.18
N GLU A 858 41.91 -0.49 -23.03
CA GLU A 858 42.53 0.45 -23.95
C GLU A 858 41.80 0.38 -25.30
N ILE A 859 41.34 1.53 -25.81
CA ILE A 859 40.71 1.63 -27.13
C ILE A 859 41.82 1.93 -28.15
N VAL A 860 42.01 1.04 -29.13
CA VAL A 860 43.10 1.11 -30.12
C VAL A 860 42.60 0.84 -31.53
N GLU A 861 43.29 1.40 -32.54
CA GLU A 861 42.99 1.14 -33.96
C GLU A 861 43.68 -0.11 -34.51
N GLU A 862 44.80 -0.52 -33.92
CA GLU A 862 45.61 -1.68 -34.33
C GLU A 862 46.00 -2.55 -33.13
N GLY A 863 46.24 -3.85 -33.36
CA GLY A 863 46.65 -4.79 -32.31
C GLY A 863 45.58 -5.07 -31.25
N TYR A 864 44.31 -4.83 -31.58
CA TYR A 864 43.16 -5.14 -30.73
C TYR A 864 42.92 -6.65 -30.62
N GLU A 865 42.37 -7.07 -29.49
CA GLU A 865 42.04 -8.47 -29.18
C GLU A 865 40.58 -8.78 -29.53
N VAL A 866 39.74 -7.74 -29.55
CA VAL A 866 38.30 -7.81 -29.82
C VAL A 866 37.89 -6.57 -30.61
N ALA A 867 36.97 -6.73 -31.54
CA ALA A 867 36.32 -5.62 -32.24
C ALA A 867 34.85 -5.48 -31.81
N ILE A 868 34.39 -4.24 -31.62
CA ILE A 868 32.99 -3.91 -31.37
C ILE A 868 32.54 -2.94 -32.46
N ILE A 869 31.59 -3.36 -33.27
CA ILE A 869 31.20 -2.67 -34.51
C ILE A 869 29.67 -2.63 -34.65
N GLU A 870 29.18 -1.57 -35.29
CA GLU A 870 27.76 -1.46 -35.65
C GLU A 870 27.53 -2.06 -37.05
N GLY A 871 26.55 -2.96 -37.18
CA GLY A 871 26.35 -3.76 -38.39
C GLY A 871 25.68 -3.01 -39.58
N PRO A 872 25.63 -3.64 -40.78
CA PRO A 872 26.31 -4.88 -41.15
C PRO A 872 27.81 -4.66 -41.33
N ALA A 873 28.61 -5.66 -40.98
CA ALA A 873 30.07 -5.57 -41.04
C ALA A 873 30.70 -6.82 -41.66
N GLU A 874 31.90 -6.65 -42.22
CA GLU A 874 32.68 -7.76 -42.80
C GLU A 874 33.26 -8.67 -41.70
N PRO A 875 33.41 -9.97 -41.95
CA PRO A 875 34.07 -10.90 -41.04
C PRO A 875 35.49 -10.44 -40.72
N MET A 876 35.86 -10.46 -39.43
CA MET A 876 37.20 -10.12 -38.96
C MET A 876 37.87 -11.34 -38.34
N ASP A 877 39.20 -11.41 -38.40
CA ASP A 877 39.98 -12.53 -37.85
C ASP A 877 40.07 -12.54 -36.31
N VAL A 878 39.39 -11.61 -35.63
CA VAL A 878 39.32 -11.52 -34.16
C VAL A 878 37.87 -11.68 -33.69
N PRO A 879 37.63 -12.10 -32.43
CA PRO A 879 36.28 -12.08 -31.86
C PRO A 879 35.65 -10.71 -32.03
N THR A 880 34.48 -10.69 -32.67
CA THR A 880 33.81 -9.46 -33.09
C THR A 880 32.39 -9.42 -32.54
N LEU A 881 32.07 -8.36 -31.80
CA LEU A 881 30.72 -8.06 -31.32
C LEU A 881 30.05 -7.14 -32.33
N ILE A 882 28.99 -7.63 -32.98
CA ILE A 882 28.21 -6.88 -33.96
C ILE A 882 26.92 -6.41 -33.27
N LEU A 883 26.75 -5.10 -33.19
CA LEU A 883 25.58 -4.48 -32.58
C LEU A 883 24.60 -4.05 -33.68
N HIS A 884 23.34 -4.47 -33.50
CA HIS A 884 22.23 -4.15 -34.38
C HIS A 884 21.15 -3.37 -33.61
N ASP A 885 20.29 -2.71 -34.38
CA ASP A 885 19.06 -2.14 -33.83
C ASP A 885 18.12 -3.23 -33.31
N GLY A 886 17.53 -2.96 -32.13
CA GLY A 886 16.54 -3.81 -31.50
C GLY A 886 17.09 -5.02 -30.73
N VAL A 887 16.22 -5.63 -29.93
CA VAL A 887 16.61 -6.50 -28.80
C VAL A 887 17.00 -7.93 -29.19
N ASN A 888 16.33 -8.52 -30.17
CA ASN A 888 16.49 -9.94 -30.54
C ASN A 888 16.97 -10.13 -31.98
N ALA A 889 17.84 -9.24 -32.46
CA ALA A 889 18.40 -9.33 -33.82
C ALA A 889 19.18 -10.65 -34.03
N THR A 890 19.94 -11.09 -33.02
CA THR A 890 20.67 -12.36 -33.07
C THR A 890 19.73 -13.57 -33.15
N GLY A 891 18.56 -13.51 -32.49
CA GLY A 891 17.52 -14.54 -32.63
C GLY A 891 17.01 -14.69 -34.06
N LEU A 892 16.76 -13.57 -34.75
CA LEU A 892 16.37 -13.57 -36.17
C LEU A 892 17.45 -14.16 -37.08
N ILE A 893 18.71 -13.76 -36.90
CA ILE A 893 19.85 -14.29 -37.68
C ILE A 893 19.98 -15.80 -37.46
N LYS A 894 19.90 -16.28 -36.21
CA LYS A 894 19.93 -17.72 -35.88
C LYS A 894 18.77 -18.49 -36.51
N ALA A 895 17.59 -17.87 -36.60
CA ALA A 895 16.43 -18.45 -37.28
C ALA A 895 16.54 -18.43 -38.81
N GLY A 896 17.59 -17.82 -39.38
CA GLY A 896 17.77 -17.66 -40.83
C GLY A 896 16.79 -16.64 -41.43
N VAL A 897 16.25 -15.73 -40.63
CA VAL A 897 15.32 -14.68 -41.07
C VAL A 897 16.07 -13.36 -41.15
N THR A 898 16.74 -13.13 -42.28
CA THR A 898 17.59 -11.96 -42.54
C THR A 898 17.24 -11.30 -43.86
N GLY A 899 17.43 -9.99 -43.93
CA GLY A 899 17.22 -9.19 -45.13
C GLY A 899 15.76 -9.04 -45.54
N ILE A 900 15.52 -8.06 -46.39
CA ILE A 900 14.19 -7.72 -46.89
C ILE A 900 13.98 -8.42 -48.25
N PRO A 901 13.03 -9.36 -48.38
CA PRO A 901 12.71 -9.97 -49.67
C PRO A 901 12.11 -8.95 -50.63
N GLU A 902 12.28 -9.16 -51.94
CA GLU A 902 11.66 -8.31 -52.95
C GLU A 902 10.14 -8.56 -53.02
N ALA A 903 9.34 -7.58 -52.60
CA ALA A 903 7.89 -7.61 -52.72
C ALA A 903 7.29 -6.22 -53.02
N LYS A 904 6.07 -6.21 -53.57
CA LYS A 904 5.28 -4.98 -53.82
C LYS A 904 4.55 -4.49 -52.56
N ALA A 905 4.22 -5.41 -51.66
CA ALA A 905 3.55 -5.15 -50.39
C ALA A 905 4.21 -5.96 -49.26
N TYR A 906 4.21 -5.42 -48.04
CA TYR A 906 4.82 -6.01 -46.86
C TYR A 906 3.85 -5.99 -45.67
N VAL A 907 3.93 -7.02 -44.83
CA VAL A 907 3.30 -7.06 -43.51
C VAL A 907 4.42 -7.11 -42.49
N VAL A 908 4.51 -6.11 -41.63
CA VAL A 908 5.57 -5.98 -40.63
C VAL A 908 4.98 -6.30 -39.25
N ILE A 909 5.61 -7.19 -38.49
CA ILE A 909 5.17 -7.52 -37.13
C ILE A 909 6.04 -6.83 -36.10
N GLY A 910 5.43 -5.92 -35.34
CA GLY A 910 6.10 -5.05 -34.38
C GLY A 910 6.71 -3.79 -35.02
N ASN A 911 7.49 -3.04 -34.25
CA ASN A 911 8.06 -1.76 -34.68
C ASN A 911 9.59 -1.84 -34.82
N SER A 912 10.15 -1.14 -35.82
CA SER A 912 11.60 -0.99 -35.99
C SER A 912 11.91 0.31 -36.75
N PRO A 913 12.92 1.10 -36.34
CA PRO A 913 13.38 2.28 -37.09
C PRO A 913 13.77 1.97 -38.55
N ALA A 914 14.19 0.72 -38.81
CA ALA A 914 14.62 0.27 -40.12
C ALA A 914 13.49 0.00 -41.12
N ILE A 915 12.21 0.11 -40.70
CA ILE A 915 11.04 -0.01 -41.60
C ILE A 915 11.08 1.03 -42.73
N SER A 916 11.73 2.19 -42.49
CA SER A 916 11.96 3.22 -43.51
C SER A 916 12.70 2.74 -44.76
N LYS A 917 13.38 1.58 -44.70
CA LYS A 917 14.08 0.98 -45.84
C LYS A 917 13.15 0.25 -46.82
N LEU A 918 11.89 0.01 -46.47
CA LEU A 918 10.93 -0.69 -47.33
C LEU A 918 10.54 0.18 -48.54
N LYS A 919 10.65 -0.38 -49.75
CA LYS A 919 10.36 0.33 -51.01
C LYS A 919 8.91 0.18 -51.51
N GLY A 920 8.12 -0.71 -50.91
CA GLY A 920 6.74 -1.02 -51.31
C GLY A 920 5.69 -0.51 -50.31
N GLU A 921 4.42 -0.89 -50.52
CA GLU A 921 3.37 -0.63 -49.54
C GLU A 921 3.59 -1.51 -48.30
N TYR A 922 3.33 -1.01 -47.09
CA TYR A 922 3.48 -1.82 -45.89
C TYR A 922 2.36 -1.58 -44.89
N LEU A 923 1.95 -2.68 -44.26
CA LEU A 923 1.05 -2.75 -43.13
C LEU A 923 1.86 -3.19 -41.90
N ILE A 924 1.84 -2.40 -40.83
CA ILE A 924 2.47 -2.76 -39.56
C ILE A 924 1.38 -3.26 -38.63
N LEU A 925 1.55 -4.48 -38.12
CA LEU A 925 0.70 -5.06 -37.09
C LEU A 925 1.41 -5.03 -35.74
N PRO A 926 0.68 -4.79 -34.64
CA PRO A 926 1.26 -4.74 -33.31
C PRO A 926 1.75 -6.12 -32.88
N SER A 927 2.81 -6.16 -32.06
CA SER A 927 3.39 -7.43 -31.58
C SER A 927 3.14 -7.71 -30.10
N GLY A 928 2.40 -6.83 -29.44
CA GLY A 928 2.18 -6.85 -28.00
C GLY A 928 3.23 -6.01 -27.29
N LEU A 929 2.81 -5.40 -26.19
CA LEU A 929 3.73 -4.69 -25.30
C LEU A 929 4.78 -5.65 -24.78
N TRP A 930 6.03 -5.19 -24.66
CA TRP A 930 7.10 -6.05 -24.16
C TRP A 930 6.81 -6.62 -22.76
N ALA A 931 6.17 -5.82 -21.90
CA ALA A 931 5.71 -6.25 -20.57
C ALA A 931 4.63 -7.35 -20.61
N GLU A 932 4.04 -7.63 -21.77
CA GLU A 932 2.99 -8.64 -21.97
C GLU A 932 3.54 -9.94 -22.58
N LYS A 933 4.82 -9.97 -22.94
CA LYS A 933 5.47 -11.09 -23.63
C LYS A 933 6.06 -12.12 -22.67
N GLU A 934 6.08 -13.36 -23.12
CA GLU A 934 6.77 -14.48 -22.48
C GLU A 934 7.53 -15.27 -23.54
N GLY A 935 8.75 -15.71 -23.19
CA GLY A 935 9.58 -16.50 -24.09
C GLY A 935 11.07 -16.26 -23.85
N THR A 936 11.84 -16.36 -24.92
CA THR A 936 13.29 -16.28 -24.91
C THR A 936 13.76 -15.26 -25.94
N VAL A 937 14.78 -14.47 -25.61
CA VAL A 937 15.51 -13.67 -26.59
C VAL A 937 16.97 -14.05 -26.59
N THR A 938 17.61 -14.00 -27.74
CA THR A 938 19.05 -14.16 -27.88
C THR A 938 19.67 -12.77 -28.08
N ASN A 939 20.50 -12.34 -27.13
CA ASN A 939 21.17 -11.04 -27.21
C ASN A 939 22.41 -11.06 -28.12
N ALA A 940 23.05 -9.90 -28.28
CA ALA A 940 24.24 -9.71 -29.10
C ALA A 940 25.45 -10.58 -28.71
N PHE A 941 25.51 -11.09 -27.48
CA PHE A 941 26.56 -12.01 -27.02
C PHE A 941 26.22 -13.48 -27.29
N GLY A 942 25.09 -13.75 -27.96
CA GLY A 942 24.57 -15.09 -28.18
C GLY A 942 23.94 -15.74 -26.95
N MET A 943 23.71 -14.98 -25.87
CA MET A 943 23.10 -15.49 -24.64
C MET A 943 21.58 -15.56 -24.78
N ASP A 944 20.99 -16.68 -24.37
CA ASP A 944 19.54 -16.85 -24.31
C ASP A 944 19.00 -16.37 -22.96
N LEU A 945 18.14 -15.37 -22.99
CA LEU A 945 17.58 -14.69 -21.83
C LEU A 945 16.07 -14.91 -21.76
N LYS A 946 15.58 -15.28 -20.58
CA LYS A 946 14.16 -15.50 -20.35
C LYS A 946 13.41 -14.19 -20.11
N VAL A 947 12.35 -13.99 -20.88
CA VAL A 947 11.37 -12.92 -20.74
C VAL A 947 10.15 -13.49 -20.03
N LYS A 948 9.77 -12.89 -18.90
CA LYS A 948 8.49 -13.19 -18.26
C LYS A 948 7.52 -12.04 -18.45
N LYS A 949 6.26 -12.42 -18.59
CA LYS A 949 5.13 -11.53 -18.68
C LYS A 949 4.88 -10.82 -17.34
N ALA A 950 4.88 -9.49 -17.36
CA ALA A 950 4.69 -8.63 -16.20
C ALA A 950 3.22 -8.27 -15.95
N ARG A 951 2.38 -8.28 -16.99
CA ARG A 951 0.92 -8.07 -16.87
C ARG A 951 0.16 -8.87 -17.92
N LYS A 952 -1.17 -8.99 -17.76
CA LYS A 952 -2.02 -9.64 -18.77
C LYS A 952 -1.87 -9.00 -20.16
N ALA A 953 -1.92 -9.82 -21.21
CA ALA A 953 -1.75 -9.35 -22.59
C ALA A 953 -3.09 -8.88 -23.14
N HIS A 954 -3.07 -7.78 -23.89
CA HIS A 954 -4.26 -7.30 -24.60
C HIS A 954 -4.52 -8.10 -25.89
N TYR A 955 -3.47 -8.58 -26.54
CA TYR A 955 -3.53 -9.40 -27.75
C TYR A 955 -2.34 -10.35 -27.84
N ASP A 956 -2.52 -11.49 -28.51
CA ASP A 956 -1.48 -12.49 -28.76
C ASP A 956 -1.10 -12.46 -30.25
N VAL A 957 0.19 -12.40 -30.59
CA VAL A 957 0.67 -12.47 -31.98
C VAL A 957 0.10 -13.68 -32.72
N LYS A 958 -0.11 -14.81 -32.04
CA LYS A 958 -0.75 -15.99 -32.65
C LYS A 958 -2.20 -15.73 -33.06
N SER A 959 -2.93 -14.93 -32.28
CA SER A 959 -4.31 -14.58 -32.60
C SER A 959 -4.43 -13.69 -33.84
N LEU A 960 -3.39 -12.92 -34.18
CA LEU A 960 -3.33 -12.07 -35.37
C LEU A 960 -3.25 -12.85 -36.69
N PHE A 961 -3.12 -14.17 -36.66
CA PHE A 961 -3.01 -15.00 -37.86
C PHE A 961 -3.96 -16.20 -37.87
N ASN A 962 -4.82 -16.29 -36.85
CA ASN A 962 -5.92 -17.26 -36.77
C ASN A 962 -7.21 -16.72 -37.44
N PHE A 963 -7.08 -15.71 -38.30
CA PHE A 963 -8.14 -15.25 -39.19
C PHE A 963 -8.61 -16.37 -40.13
#